data_AF-A0A9W4NNR8-F1
#
_entry.id   AF-A0A9W4NNR8-F1
#
_cell.length_a   1.000
_cell.length_b   1.000
_cell.length_c   1.000
_cell.angle_alpha   90.00
_cell.angle_beta   90.00
_cell.angle_gamma   90.00
#
_symmetry.space_group_name_H-M   'P 1'
#
loop_
_entity.id
_entity.type
_entity.pdbx_description
1 polymer ?
#
loop_
_entity_poly.entity_id
_entity_poly.type
_entity_poly.pdbx_seq_one_letter_code
_entity_poly.pdbx_strand_id
1 'polypeptide(L)'
;MESLVYENSPLAEYLEGGHEESWPVEENQSDDDHTTLNFAPRGSSKFQDRVRNKLPKPLDLGTPQGQLIGKIYEACSSALNARLTRSDNERFLEQFGYVIVASQLLNEHSAPSYTSASDVHSAKQPAALPSLSTTFGIQGAIVTACTSFSIAWLLHWSRSKTGSGVSLKKVGLLLVLVPAVGVLFYVFAKRQWLKYLRHQAVEAAGTFIGNAQGFDHAASASVVFIQEVELVSRGYRITPLPPISRLEEVVQTRRCLRLRRAVSECFSSMLERYIQSQNTLRPLTEEGNLAKYYDIYDIGLEELEVIELSVSQRTHEDQYSLRYLRDLFGKLYSIRKSVLCCLLALSADGGGSDITRWSSAVEEMRELAAVTGASMSKMTAILNEEDHEHNIPPSPLPSASSSKDHLRAQYRRLNSLSQGVRALHAKMHIVSEESHANLERADAEEFEATLLAQYDSVGSDLRALLQEWESGKTALVNQHDRLSVGDHSRPSSTFLMPMSPTPSLGGSTAVEGSPTDALKALNGDHRPDLTHTYEDEEIFEAVVLPGSRNKRMSLTRDERLARVREDRVRQATAREKVDASNNMLKELEMVIKQRPGNHSSKRVTMLEARLEQASLLKRVVDAIKDLVQDCNFDCNDSGIALQAMDNSHVALVSMLLRAEGFSPYRCDRNIALGINLLSLTKVLRAAQNEDILTLKAEDSPDAVNLMFESAETDRLSEYDIKLMDIDQEHLAIPETEYAATVEMPSGEFQRICRDLNALSESVVIEANKEGVKFSCSGDIGNGSVTIRQHTNVDKPDQNVTVNISEPVALTFSLKYLVNFCKASNLSSSVVLHLSQEVPLLVEYGLGSGHLRFYLAPKVSCHSTRRLLIILDFVLTCIYTARRRRVNELYGALKG
;
A
#
# COMPACT_ATOMS: atom_id res chain seq x y z
N MET A 1 89.26 -12.93 -12.42
CA MET A 1 88.03 -12.36 -13.01
C MET A 1 86.94 -13.41 -12.85
N GLU A 2 86.24 -13.48 -11.73
CA GLU A 2 85.70 -12.40 -10.88
C GLU A 2 84.72 -11.49 -11.62
N SER A 3 83.48 -11.50 -11.15
CA SER A 3 82.90 -10.29 -10.56
C SER A 3 82.40 -10.68 -9.17
N LEU A 4 82.58 -9.83 -8.16
CA LEU A 4 82.28 -10.15 -6.75
C LEU A 4 80.95 -9.53 -6.32
N VAL A 5 80.12 -10.33 -5.66
CA VAL A 5 79.14 -9.87 -4.66
C VAL A 5 79.25 -10.85 -3.50
N TYR A 6 79.43 -10.35 -2.28
CA TYR A 6 79.69 -11.18 -1.10
C TYR A 6 78.39 -11.69 -0.45
N GLU A 7 78.44 -12.91 0.08
CA GLU A 7 77.30 -13.75 0.53
C GLU A 7 76.58 -13.25 1.81
N ASN A 8 76.77 -11.99 2.21
CA ASN A 8 76.21 -11.42 3.45
C ASN A 8 75.43 -10.12 3.16
N SER A 9 74.30 -10.24 2.48
CA SER A 9 73.34 -9.14 2.26
C SER A 9 71.90 -9.68 2.26
N PRO A 10 70.93 -9.07 3.00
CA PRO A 10 69.67 -9.75 3.35
C PRO A 10 68.62 -9.88 2.23
N LEU A 11 69.01 -9.71 0.97
CA LEU A 11 68.06 -9.67 -0.17
C LEU A 11 67.93 -11.00 -0.93
N ALA A 12 68.80 -11.98 -0.66
CA ALA A 12 68.84 -13.26 -1.38
C ALA A 12 67.77 -14.27 -0.91
N GLU A 13 67.35 -14.18 0.35
CA GLU A 13 66.47 -15.15 1.02
C GLU A 13 64.96 -14.94 0.71
N TYR A 14 64.60 -13.83 0.05
CA TYR A 14 63.21 -13.43 -0.20
C TYR A 14 62.59 -14.00 -1.50
N LEU A 15 63.24 -14.96 -2.18
CA LEU A 15 62.86 -15.36 -3.55
C LEU A 15 62.64 -16.86 -3.81
N GLU A 16 62.80 -17.76 -2.83
CA GLU A 16 62.39 -19.16 -2.95
C GLU A 16 61.53 -19.59 -1.74
N GLY A 17 60.22 -19.75 -1.96
CA GLY A 17 59.30 -20.33 -0.99
C GLY A 17 59.06 -21.83 -1.24
N GLY A 18 58.35 -22.55 -0.37
CA GLY A 18 57.74 -22.15 0.90
C GLY A 18 57.05 -23.33 1.56
N HIS A 19 57.10 -23.39 2.90
CA HIS A 19 56.60 -24.50 3.72
C HIS A 19 56.43 -24.00 5.16
N GLU A 20 55.41 -24.46 5.89
CA GLU A 20 55.50 -24.58 7.35
C GLU A 20 54.41 -25.47 7.96
N GLU A 21 54.82 -26.42 8.81
CA GLU A 21 54.01 -26.99 9.90
C GLU A 21 54.97 -27.58 10.97
N SER A 22 54.56 -27.60 12.24
CA SER A 22 55.27 -28.09 13.45
C SER A 22 56.21 -27.12 14.21
N TRP A 23 56.02 -27.16 15.54
CA TRP A 23 56.75 -26.55 16.67
C TRP A 23 58.09 -27.31 16.98
N PRO A 24 58.94 -27.00 18.02
CA PRO A 24 58.74 -26.11 19.19
C PRO A 24 59.98 -25.35 19.85
N VAL A 25 59.69 -24.57 20.92
CA VAL A 25 60.49 -24.34 22.17
C VAL A 25 61.75 -23.39 22.22
N GLU A 26 61.69 -22.42 23.16
CA GLU A 26 62.72 -21.81 24.08
C GLU A 26 64.14 -21.39 23.58
N GLU A 27 64.93 -20.46 24.16
CA GLU A 27 64.86 -19.57 25.37
C GLU A 27 65.89 -18.39 25.26
N ASN A 28 65.66 -17.24 25.92
CA ASN A 28 66.68 -16.29 26.48
C ASN A 28 67.73 -15.62 25.52
N GLN A 29 68.51 -14.55 25.80
CA GLN A 29 68.65 -13.48 26.84
C GLN A 29 69.53 -12.32 26.24
N SER A 30 69.85 -11.15 26.84
CA SER A 30 69.55 -10.45 28.13
C SER A 30 69.81 -8.92 28.00
N ASP A 31 69.52 -8.15 29.07
CA ASP A 31 70.08 -6.83 29.46
C ASP A 31 69.80 -5.56 28.58
N ASP A 32 69.80 -4.32 29.08
CA ASP A 32 69.73 -3.76 30.46
C ASP A 32 68.51 -2.78 30.51
N ASP A 33 68.44 -1.52 30.97
CA ASP A 33 69.32 -0.55 31.65
C ASP A 33 68.68 -0.09 32.98
N HIS A 34 69.48 0.50 33.86
CA HIS A 34 69.09 0.97 35.20
C HIS A 34 68.08 2.15 35.15
N THR A 35 67.29 2.52 36.18
CA THR A 35 67.38 2.39 37.66
C THR A 35 65.99 2.40 38.35
N THR A 36 65.98 2.15 39.67
CA THR A 36 64.94 2.48 40.69
C THR A 36 63.78 1.50 40.99
N LEU A 37 64.01 0.68 42.03
CA LEU A 37 63.15 0.39 43.20
C LEU A 37 61.79 1.17 43.27
N ASN A 38 60.66 0.60 43.71
CA ASN A 38 60.54 -0.30 44.88
C ASN A 38 59.16 -1.01 45.05
N PHE A 39 59.18 -2.14 45.77
CA PHE A 39 58.15 -2.58 46.75
C PHE A 39 56.69 -2.93 46.36
N ALA A 40 56.47 -3.88 45.44
CA ALA A 40 55.21 -4.67 45.42
C ALA A 40 55.38 -6.08 44.82
N PRO A 41 55.07 -7.18 45.56
CA PRO A 41 55.18 -8.54 45.01
C PRO A 41 53.98 -8.87 44.12
N ARG A 42 54.23 -9.12 42.82
CA ARG A 42 53.22 -9.67 41.89
C ARG A 42 53.27 -11.19 41.88
N GLY A 43 52.31 -11.83 42.55
CA GLY A 43 52.07 -13.26 42.52
C GLY A 43 50.61 -13.57 42.89
N SER A 44 50.05 -14.65 42.35
CA SER A 44 48.64 -15.00 42.58
C SER A 44 48.36 -15.26 44.06
N SER A 45 47.29 -14.65 44.58
CA SER A 45 47.11 -14.56 46.03
C SER A 45 46.69 -15.90 46.66
N LYS A 46 47.62 -16.58 47.33
CA LYS A 46 47.36 -17.75 48.22
C LYS A 46 46.63 -17.37 49.52
N PHE A 47 45.76 -16.36 49.44
CA PHE A 47 44.93 -15.84 50.52
C PHE A 47 43.59 -16.58 50.59
N GLN A 48 42.98 -16.91 49.44
CA GLN A 48 41.66 -17.56 49.41
C GLN A 48 41.65 -18.92 50.12
N ASP A 49 42.64 -19.79 49.91
CA ASP A 49 42.73 -21.10 50.57
C ASP A 49 42.99 -21.00 52.09
N ARG A 50 43.76 -19.99 52.53
CA ARG A 50 44.03 -19.76 53.96
C ARG A 50 42.86 -19.13 54.71
N VAL A 51 41.98 -18.39 54.02
CA VAL A 51 40.71 -17.89 54.59
C VAL A 51 39.66 -19.01 54.60
N ARG A 52 39.50 -19.76 53.51
CA ARG A 52 38.49 -20.81 53.36
C ARG A 52 38.61 -21.91 54.43
N ASN A 53 39.83 -22.25 54.83
CA ASN A 53 40.12 -23.25 55.87
C ASN A 53 40.21 -22.70 57.31
N LYS A 54 39.83 -21.43 57.55
CA LYS A 54 39.74 -20.83 58.90
C LYS A 54 38.47 -20.02 59.16
N LEU A 55 37.43 -20.21 58.34
CA LEU A 55 36.08 -19.80 58.72
C LEU A 55 35.65 -20.58 59.98
N PRO A 56 35.12 -19.92 61.03
CA PRO A 56 34.56 -20.64 62.17
C PRO A 56 33.40 -21.53 61.70
N LYS A 57 33.18 -22.67 62.36
CA LYS A 57 31.98 -23.49 62.13
C LYS A 57 30.74 -22.59 62.26
N PRO A 58 29.74 -22.71 61.39
CA PRO A 58 28.53 -21.90 61.49
C PRO A 58 27.93 -22.07 62.89
N LEU A 59 27.59 -20.97 63.55
CA LEU A 59 26.86 -21.05 64.82
C LEU A 59 25.50 -21.65 64.52
N ASP A 60 25.28 -22.86 65.04
CA ASP A 60 24.01 -23.58 64.94
C ASP A 60 23.01 -22.95 65.92
N LEU A 61 22.56 -21.75 65.56
CA LEU A 61 21.58 -20.96 66.29
C LEU A 61 20.21 -21.61 66.11
N GLY A 62 19.94 -22.62 66.95
CA GLY A 62 18.64 -23.27 67.09
C GLY A 62 17.54 -22.25 67.33
N THR A 63 16.85 -21.85 66.26
CA THR A 63 15.96 -20.69 66.23
C THR A 63 14.54 -21.13 65.85
N PRO A 64 13.67 -21.42 66.84
CA PRO A 64 12.28 -21.83 66.61
C PRO A 64 11.39 -20.64 66.20
N GLN A 65 11.77 -19.90 65.15
CA GLN A 65 11.02 -18.74 64.63
C GLN A 65 11.23 -18.42 63.13
N GLY A 66 12.05 -19.20 62.40
CA GLY A 66 12.38 -18.93 60.99
C GLY A 66 11.16 -18.86 60.04
N GLN A 67 10.08 -19.61 60.31
CA GLN A 67 8.89 -19.60 59.46
C GLN A 67 8.22 -18.22 59.34
N LEU A 68 8.23 -17.39 60.39
CA LEU A 68 7.53 -16.12 60.34
C LEU A 68 8.28 -15.11 59.45
N ILE A 69 9.60 -15.07 59.55
CA ILE A 69 10.45 -14.18 58.73
C ILE A 69 10.45 -14.66 57.27
N GLY A 70 10.49 -15.98 57.02
CA GLY A 70 10.32 -16.54 55.67
C GLY A 70 8.98 -16.14 55.05
N LYS A 71 7.86 -16.36 55.76
CA LYS A 71 6.52 -15.98 55.30
C LYS A 71 6.33 -14.47 55.13
N ILE A 72 6.99 -13.64 55.95
CA ILE A 72 7.00 -12.18 55.77
C ILE A 72 7.84 -11.78 54.55
N TYR A 73 8.95 -12.47 54.27
CA TYR A 73 9.75 -12.25 53.05
C TYR A 73 9.00 -12.70 51.79
N GLU A 74 8.27 -13.82 51.83
CA GLU A 74 7.37 -14.25 50.74
C GLU A 74 6.16 -13.32 50.58
N ALA A 75 5.51 -12.88 51.66
CA ALA A 75 4.40 -11.94 51.61
C ALA A 75 4.84 -10.56 51.09
N CYS A 76 6.00 -10.06 51.55
CA CYS A 76 6.58 -8.83 51.03
C CYS A 76 7.06 -8.98 49.59
N SER A 77 7.69 -10.08 49.19
CA SER A 77 8.16 -10.26 47.79
C SER A 77 7.00 -10.50 46.81
N SER A 78 5.93 -11.17 47.23
CA SER A 78 4.70 -11.27 46.42
C SER A 78 3.93 -9.95 46.34
N ALA A 79 3.91 -9.13 47.40
CA ALA A 79 3.35 -7.76 47.35
C ALA A 79 4.24 -6.76 46.58
N LEU A 80 5.57 -6.91 46.62
CA LEU A 80 6.55 -6.17 45.82
C LEU A 80 6.48 -6.56 44.34
N ASN A 81 6.10 -7.80 44.03
CA ASN A 81 5.67 -8.21 42.71
C ASN A 81 4.25 -7.71 42.41
N ALA A 82 4.09 -6.38 42.41
CA ALA A 82 2.91 -5.70 41.88
C ALA A 82 2.85 -5.91 40.36
N ARG A 83 2.36 -7.10 39.98
CA ARG A 83 2.14 -7.51 38.59
C ARG A 83 1.35 -6.42 37.88
N LEU A 84 1.70 -6.17 36.62
CA LEU A 84 0.77 -5.53 35.70
C LEU A 84 -0.52 -6.36 35.66
N THR A 85 -1.66 -5.71 35.47
CA THR A 85 -2.96 -6.40 35.48
C THR A 85 -2.91 -7.49 34.41
N ARG A 86 -3.51 -8.67 34.65
CA ARG A 86 -3.46 -9.76 33.67
C ARG A 86 -3.95 -9.30 32.27
N SER A 87 -5.00 -8.47 32.26
CA SER A 87 -5.50 -7.77 31.08
C SER A 87 -4.49 -6.83 30.39
N ASP A 88 -3.57 -6.21 31.13
CA ASP A 88 -2.51 -5.33 30.61
C ASP A 88 -1.34 -6.13 30.02
N ASN A 89 -1.24 -7.42 30.37
CA ASN A 89 -0.31 -8.38 29.77
C ASN A 89 -0.92 -8.96 28.49
N GLU A 90 -2.15 -9.46 28.57
CA GLU A 90 -2.89 -10.05 27.45
C GLU A 90 -3.05 -9.02 26.31
N ARG A 91 -3.51 -7.80 26.58
CA ARG A 91 -3.59 -6.71 25.59
C ARG A 91 -2.26 -6.34 24.94
N PHE A 92 -1.15 -6.46 25.66
CA PHE A 92 0.18 -6.17 25.11
C PHE A 92 0.60 -7.25 24.13
N LEU A 93 0.39 -8.53 24.48
CA LEU A 93 0.68 -9.66 23.60
C LEU A 93 -0.26 -9.67 22.38
N GLU A 94 -1.54 -9.34 22.55
CA GLU A 94 -2.50 -9.11 21.45
C GLU A 94 -2.01 -8.00 20.51
N GLN A 95 -1.64 -6.83 21.04
CA GLN A 95 -1.18 -5.70 20.23
C GLN A 95 0.14 -6.03 19.51
N PHE A 96 1.12 -6.61 20.21
CA PHE A 96 2.42 -6.96 19.64
C PHE A 96 2.30 -8.05 18.57
N GLY A 97 1.55 -9.12 18.88
CA GLY A 97 1.27 -10.21 17.95
C GLY A 97 0.51 -9.75 16.72
N TYR A 98 -0.43 -8.81 16.86
CA TYR A 98 -1.13 -8.21 15.72
C TYR A 98 -0.17 -7.51 14.74
N VAL A 99 0.86 -6.78 15.21
CA VAL A 99 1.84 -6.15 14.29
C VAL A 99 2.57 -7.23 13.47
N ILE A 100 2.98 -8.33 14.10
CA ILE A 100 3.65 -9.45 13.43
C ILE A 100 2.72 -10.16 12.44
N VAL A 101 1.51 -10.56 12.86
CA VAL A 101 0.58 -11.35 12.04
C VAL A 101 0.01 -10.52 10.88
N ALA A 102 -0.34 -9.25 11.10
CA ALA A 102 -0.84 -8.37 10.05
C ALA A 102 0.22 -7.99 9.00
N SER A 103 1.51 -8.29 9.23
CA SER A 103 2.59 -8.02 8.28
C SER A 103 2.59 -8.91 7.04
N GLN A 104 1.87 -10.04 7.08
CA GLN A 104 1.92 -11.13 6.08
C GLN A 104 3.31 -11.77 5.87
N LEU A 105 4.37 -11.37 6.60
CA LEU A 105 5.72 -11.95 6.51
C LEU A 105 5.80 -13.42 6.96
N LEU A 106 4.74 -13.93 7.58
CA LEU A 106 4.57 -15.33 8.00
C LEU A 106 3.76 -16.17 6.99
N ASN A 107 3.08 -15.54 6.03
CA ASN A 107 2.33 -16.25 4.99
C ASN A 107 3.28 -16.80 3.93
N GLU A 108 2.89 -17.92 3.31
CA GLU A 108 3.63 -18.56 2.21
C GLU A 108 3.84 -17.59 1.03
N HIS A 109 5.03 -17.58 0.45
CA HIS A 109 5.42 -16.61 -0.57
C HIS A 109 5.35 -17.22 -1.98
N SER A 110 4.32 -16.83 -2.74
CA SER A 110 4.28 -17.05 -4.19
C SER A 110 5.53 -16.46 -4.87
N ALA A 111 5.98 -17.06 -5.97
CA ALA A 111 7.19 -16.66 -6.70
C ALA A 111 7.26 -15.14 -7.00
N PRO A 112 8.48 -14.54 -7.04
CA PRO A 112 8.68 -13.09 -7.13
C PRO A 112 7.95 -12.50 -8.34
N SER A 113 6.85 -11.80 -8.04
CA SER A 113 5.99 -11.16 -9.04
C SER A 113 6.47 -9.74 -9.32
N TYR A 114 6.22 -9.25 -10.55
CA TYR A 114 6.81 -8.02 -11.08
C TYR A 114 6.19 -6.76 -10.47
N THR A 115 6.62 -6.37 -9.27
CA THR A 115 6.33 -5.04 -8.69
C THR A 115 7.23 -4.00 -9.34
N SER A 116 6.66 -2.92 -9.87
CA SER A 116 7.44 -1.91 -10.60
C SER A 116 8.29 -1.07 -9.63
N ALA A 117 9.40 -0.51 -10.12
CA ALA A 117 10.20 0.44 -9.34
C ALA A 117 9.40 1.70 -8.90
N SER A 118 8.26 1.98 -9.55
CA SER A 118 7.30 3.04 -9.18
C SER A 118 6.57 2.75 -7.86
N ASP A 119 6.34 1.48 -7.53
CA ASP A 119 5.54 1.09 -6.36
C ASP A 119 6.29 1.30 -5.04
N VAL A 120 7.63 1.34 -5.11
CA VAL A 120 8.57 1.67 -4.02
C VAL A 120 8.32 3.07 -3.42
N HIS A 121 7.55 3.94 -4.10
CA HIS A 121 7.13 5.25 -3.60
C HIS A 121 5.62 5.36 -3.28
N SER A 122 4.83 4.31 -3.51
CA SER A 122 3.38 4.30 -3.23
C SER A 122 3.00 3.55 -1.95
N ALA A 123 3.97 2.90 -1.29
CA ALA A 123 3.81 2.31 0.04
C ALA A 123 3.50 3.41 1.09
N LYS A 124 2.20 3.68 1.31
CA LYS A 124 1.73 4.46 2.46
C LYS A 124 2.34 3.88 3.73
N GLN A 125 2.91 4.74 4.58
CA GLN A 125 3.26 4.36 5.94
C GLN A 125 2.03 3.71 6.61
N PRO A 126 2.18 2.56 7.29
CA PRO A 126 1.08 1.99 8.07
C PRO A 126 0.59 3.05 9.07
N ALA A 127 -0.73 3.12 9.24
CA ALA A 127 -1.37 4.26 9.92
C ALA A 127 -0.72 4.54 11.28
N ALA A 128 -0.26 5.78 11.47
CA ALA A 128 0.47 6.18 12.66
C ALA A 128 -0.37 5.87 13.91
N LEU A 129 0.10 4.89 14.70
CA LEU A 129 -0.47 4.61 16.01
C LEU A 129 -0.45 5.91 16.84
N PRO A 130 -1.52 6.21 17.61
CA PRO A 130 -1.63 7.48 18.31
C PRO A 130 -0.44 7.67 19.23
N SER A 131 0.36 8.70 18.93
CA SER A 131 1.59 9.00 19.67
C SER A 131 1.24 9.46 21.07
N LEU A 132 1.29 8.51 22.02
CA LEU A 132 1.22 8.80 23.45
C LEU A 132 2.47 9.57 23.87
N SER A 133 2.44 10.87 23.64
CA SER A 133 3.54 11.80 23.84
C SER A 133 4.00 11.79 25.31
N THR A 134 5.06 11.01 25.56
CA THR A 134 6.07 11.23 26.60
C THR A 134 5.52 11.77 27.93
N THR A 135 5.03 10.87 28.78
CA THR A 135 4.54 11.21 30.14
C THR A 135 5.67 11.56 31.13
N PHE A 136 6.52 12.52 30.78
CA PHE A 136 7.12 13.48 31.71
C PHE A 136 6.19 14.68 31.94
N GLY A 137 4.87 14.45 31.84
CA GLY A 137 3.85 15.45 32.08
C GLY A 137 3.84 15.95 33.52
N ILE A 138 3.13 17.06 33.75
CA ILE A 138 3.05 17.81 35.01
C ILE A 138 2.77 16.91 36.23
N GLN A 139 2.03 15.81 36.06
CA GLN A 139 1.78 14.80 37.10
C GLN A 139 3.08 14.20 37.69
N GLY A 140 4.08 13.91 36.87
CA GLY A 140 5.38 13.39 37.33
C GLY A 140 6.14 14.41 38.18
N ALA A 141 6.12 15.69 37.77
CA ALA A 141 6.70 16.79 38.52
C ALA A 141 5.96 17.07 39.84
N ILE A 142 4.62 16.93 39.86
CA ILE A 142 3.83 16.99 41.10
C ILE A 142 4.22 15.85 42.04
N VAL A 143 4.37 14.61 41.54
CA VAL A 143 4.77 13.47 42.39
C VAL A 143 6.18 13.63 42.96
N THR A 144 7.16 14.12 42.20
CA THR A 144 8.51 14.40 42.73
C THR A 144 8.53 15.60 43.69
N ALA A 145 7.73 16.64 43.45
CA ALA A 145 7.56 17.76 44.38
C ALA A 145 6.88 17.32 45.69
N CYS A 146 5.78 16.57 45.63
CA CYS A 146 5.06 16.09 46.80
C CYS A 146 5.87 15.07 47.62
N THR A 147 6.65 14.18 46.97
CA THR A 147 7.52 13.24 47.70
C THR A 147 8.70 13.92 48.36
N SER A 148 9.41 14.83 47.66
CA SER A 148 10.50 15.60 48.25
C SER A 148 10.02 16.52 49.39
N PHE A 149 8.86 17.17 49.23
CA PHE A 149 8.21 17.94 50.30
C PHE A 149 7.82 17.05 51.49
N SER A 150 7.29 15.85 51.25
CA SER A 150 6.94 14.89 52.32
C SER A 150 8.18 14.41 53.10
N ILE A 151 9.29 14.15 52.41
CA ILE A 151 10.57 13.79 53.05
C ILE A 151 11.11 14.97 53.87
N ALA A 152 11.10 16.18 53.32
CA ALA A 152 11.50 17.40 54.03
C ALA A 152 10.61 17.67 55.27
N TRP A 153 9.30 17.45 55.15
CA TRP A 153 8.34 17.57 56.24
C TRP A 153 8.56 16.53 57.34
N LEU A 154 8.82 15.27 56.99
CA LEU A 154 9.15 14.21 57.95
C LEU A 154 10.46 14.50 58.69
N LEU A 155 11.50 14.96 57.98
CA LEU A 155 12.77 15.39 58.58
C LEU A 155 12.56 16.60 59.50
N HIS A 156 11.79 17.62 59.10
CA HIS A 156 11.45 18.75 59.96
C HIS A 156 10.64 18.32 61.20
N TRP A 157 9.65 17.42 61.05
CA TRP A 157 8.83 16.90 62.14
C TRP A 157 9.58 15.99 63.12
N SER A 158 10.68 15.36 62.68
CA SER A 158 11.61 14.61 63.53
C SER A 158 12.41 15.50 64.48
N ARG A 159 12.68 16.76 64.10
CA ARG A 159 13.40 17.73 64.93
C ARG A 159 12.44 18.30 65.99
N SER A 160 12.80 18.19 67.26
CA SER A 160 12.05 18.84 68.33
C SER A 160 12.24 20.36 68.29
N LYS A 161 11.16 21.13 68.48
CA LYS A 161 11.24 22.58 68.71
C LYS A 161 11.70 22.96 70.14
N THR A 162 11.90 21.98 71.02
CA THR A 162 12.34 22.19 72.41
C THR A 162 13.38 21.16 72.84
N GLY A 163 14.39 21.64 73.57
CA GLY A 163 15.45 20.92 74.32
C GLY A 163 15.71 19.42 74.06
N SER A 164 16.88 19.13 73.50
CA SER A 164 17.72 17.94 73.81
C SER A 164 17.01 16.58 73.97
N GLY A 165 16.27 16.14 72.95
CA GLY A 165 15.80 14.75 72.89
C GLY A 165 15.11 14.38 71.58
N VAL A 166 15.66 13.42 70.84
CA VAL A 166 14.93 12.81 69.72
C VAL A 166 14.00 11.74 70.29
N SER A 167 12.70 12.01 70.31
CA SER A 167 11.73 11.10 70.93
C SER A 167 11.69 9.74 70.21
N LEU A 168 12.11 8.67 70.88
CA LEU A 168 12.21 7.30 70.35
C LEU A 168 10.98 6.85 69.54
N LYS A 169 9.76 7.22 69.94
CA LYS A 169 8.51 6.91 69.22
C LYS A 169 8.46 7.52 67.81
N LYS A 170 8.96 8.76 67.61
CA LYS A 170 9.08 9.38 66.28
C LYS A 170 10.19 8.75 65.44
N VAL A 171 11.31 8.39 66.07
CA VAL A 171 12.42 7.69 65.38
C VAL A 171 11.92 6.36 64.84
N GLY A 172 11.26 5.55 65.69
CA GLY A 172 10.67 4.28 65.28
C GLY A 172 9.66 4.41 64.14
N LEU A 173 8.79 5.43 64.16
CA LEU A 173 7.86 5.68 63.05
C LEU A 173 8.60 6.03 61.76
N LEU A 174 9.61 6.91 61.81
CA LEU A 174 10.42 7.28 60.64
C LEU A 174 11.17 6.06 60.05
N LEU A 175 11.69 5.19 60.93
CA LEU A 175 12.43 3.98 60.59
C LEU A 175 11.53 2.92 59.90
N VAL A 176 10.21 2.97 60.07
CA VAL A 176 9.25 2.14 59.33
C VAL A 176 8.75 2.84 58.05
N LEU A 177 8.45 4.14 58.15
CA LEU A 177 7.80 4.90 57.08
C LEU A 177 8.75 5.16 55.88
N VAL A 178 10.04 5.44 56.13
CA VAL A 178 11.01 5.68 55.06
C VAL A 178 11.27 4.42 54.21
N PRO A 179 11.51 3.22 54.77
CA PRO A 179 11.57 1.99 53.99
C PRO A 179 10.28 1.67 53.23
N ALA A 180 9.10 1.92 53.82
CA ALA A 180 7.82 1.71 53.15
C ALA A 180 7.65 2.62 51.91
N VAL A 181 8.06 3.89 51.99
CA VAL A 181 8.07 4.81 50.84
C VAL A 181 9.11 4.39 49.78
N GLY A 182 10.30 3.95 50.21
CA GLY A 182 11.31 3.41 49.28
C GLY A 182 10.83 2.16 48.53
N VAL A 183 10.13 1.27 49.23
CA VAL A 183 9.44 0.09 48.67
C VAL A 183 8.39 0.50 47.62
N LEU A 184 7.51 1.44 47.96
CA LEU A 184 6.48 1.93 47.03
C LEU A 184 7.08 2.62 45.80
N PHE A 185 8.15 3.39 45.98
CA PHE A 185 8.87 4.02 44.87
C PHE A 185 9.55 2.99 43.95
N TYR A 186 10.22 1.98 44.51
CA TYR A 186 10.82 0.89 43.74
C TYR A 186 9.77 0.13 42.91
N VAL A 187 8.62 -0.18 43.52
CA VAL A 187 7.49 -0.82 42.85
C VAL A 187 6.94 0.05 41.71
N PHE A 188 6.74 1.35 41.95
CA PHE A 188 6.30 2.28 40.92
C PHE A 188 7.29 2.38 39.76
N ALA A 189 8.58 2.55 40.06
CA ALA A 189 9.64 2.63 39.05
C ALA A 189 9.72 1.35 38.20
N LYS A 190 9.69 0.17 38.84
CA LYS A 190 9.65 -1.14 38.14
C LYS A 190 8.42 -1.27 37.23
N ARG A 191 7.24 -0.81 37.69
CA ARG A 191 5.99 -0.84 36.89
C ARG A 191 6.03 0.13 35.71
N GLN A 192 6.62 1.32 35.86
CA GLN A 192 6.78 2.26 34.73
C GLN A 192 7.84 1.77 33.74
N TRP A 193 8.94 1.18 34.20
CA TRP A 193 9.96 0.58 33.34
C TRP A 193 9.38 -0.55 32.47
N LEU A 194 8.58 -1.45 33.05
CA LEU A 194 7.88 -2.49 32.29
C LEU A 194 6.91 -1.92 31.25
N LYS A 195 6.22 -0.81 31.53
CA LYS A 195 5.35 -0.14 30.54
C LYS A 195 6.15 0.50 29.40
N TYR A 196 7.25 1.19 29.73
CA TYR A 196 8.16 1.79 28.77
C TYR A 196 8.75 0.72 27.84
N LEU A 197 9.26 -0.39 28.40
CA LEU A 197 9.82 -1.51 27.66
C LEU A 197 8.82 -2.17 26.71
N ARG A 198 7.55 -2.32 27.13
CA ARG A 198 6.47 -2.84 26.27
C ARG A 198 6.13 -1.89 25.11
N HIS A 199 6.15 -0.58 25.32
CA HIS A 199 5.98 0.39 24.24
C HIS A 199 7.15 0.33 23.24
N GLN A 200 8.38 0.28 23.76
CA GLN A 200 9.63 0.14 23.01
C GLN A 200 9.67 -1.17 22.19
N ALA A 201 9.02 -2.25 22.66
CA ALA A 201 8.88 -3.51 21.91
C ALA A 201 7.93 -3.39 20.70
N VAL A 202 6.79 -2.72 20.85
CA VAL A 202 5.85 -2.49 19.73
C VAL A 202 6.46 -1.53 18.69
N GLU A 203 7.17 -0.50 19.13
CA GLU A 203 7.92 0.43 18.27
C GLU A 203 9.04 -0.27 17.49
N ALA A 204 9.85 -1.10 18.17
CA ALA A 204 10.90 -1.90 17.54
C ALA A 204 10.32 -2.89 16.52
N ALA A 205 9.25 -3.62 16.86
CA ALA A 205 8.57 -4.54 15.96
C ALA A 205 8.04 -3.85 14.70
N GLY A 206 7.35 -2.70 14.84
CA GLY A 206 6.84 -1.94 13.69
C GLY A 206 7.95 -1.46 12.75
N THR A 207 9.07 -1.00 13.32
CA THR A 207 10.26 -0.56 12.55
C THR A 207 10.92 -1.74 11.83
N PHE A 208 11.11 -2.86 12.53
CA PHE A 208 11.67 -4.09 11.99
C PHE A 208 10.84 -4.65 10.83
N ILE A 209 9.53 -4.73 11.01
CA ILE A 209 8.58 -5.26 10.02
C ILE A 209 8.50 -4.38 8.77
N GLY A 210 8.45 -3.05 8.93
CA GLY A 210 8.48 -2.13 7.79
C GLY A 210 9.77 -2.27 6.96
N ASN A 211 10.93 -2.39 7.63
CA ASN A 211 12.20 -2.62 6.94
C ASN A 211 12.24 -4.01 6.28
N ALA A 212 11.68 -5.06 6.89
CA ALA A 212 11.63 -6.41 6.32
C ALA A 212 10.73 -6.48 5.07
N GLN A 213 9.56 -5.84 5.09
CA GLN A 213 8.70 -5.72 3.91
C GLN A 213 9.41 -4.93 2.80
N GLY A 214 10.02 -3.79 3.10
CA GLY A 214 10.77 -2.99 2.11
C GLY A 214 11.98 -3.73 1.53
N PHE A 215 12.66 -4.54 2.35
CA PHE A 215 13.75 -5.41 1.91
C PHE A 215 13.29 -6.47 0.90
N ASP A 216 12.14 -7.12 1.11
CA ASP A 216 11.65 -8.16 0.19
C ASP A 216 11.38 -7.62 -1.22
N HIS A 217 10.80 -6.42 -1.32
CA HIS A 217 10.59 -5.74 -2.59
C HIS A 217 11.92 -5.40 -3.28
N ALA A 218 12.89 -4.85 -2.54
CA ALA A 218 14.21 -4.53 -3.06
C ALA A 218 15.02 -5.77 -3.46
N ALA A 219 14.88 -6.88 -2.73
CA ALA A 219 15.48 -8.17 -3.04
C ALA A 219 14.88 -8.79 -4.30
N SER A 220 13.54 -8.85 -4.38
CA SER A 220 12.80 -9.33 -5.56
C SER A 220 13.19 -8.55 -6.82
N ALA A 221 13.10 -7.22 -6.79
CA ALA A 221 13.50 -6.35 -7.90
C ALA A 221 14.98 -6.54 -8.29
N SER A 222 15.87 -6.79 -7.33
CA SER A 222 17.28 -7.08 -7.61
C SER A 222 17.47 -8.41 -8.35
N VAL A 223 16.78 -9.48 -7.92
CA VAL A 223 16.82 -10.80 -8.57
C VAL A 223 16.25 -10.71 -10.01
N VAL A 224 15.14 -10.00 -10.20
CA VAL A 224 14.54 -9.77 -11.53
C VAL A 224 15.49 -9.00 -12.45
N PHE A 225 16.09 -7.90 -12.00
CA PHE A 225 17.06 -7.13 -12.82
C PHE A 225 18.29 -7.98 -13.20
N ILE A 226 18.80 -8.80 -12.27
CA ILE A 226 19.91 -9.72 -12.52
C ILE A 226 19.54 -10.77 -13.59
N GLN A 227 18.30 -11.25 -13.58
CA GLN A 227 17.75 -12.19 -14.56
C GLN A 227 17.54 -11.54 -15.94
N GLU A 228 16.99 -10.32 -16.01
CA GLU A 228 16.84 -9.57 -17.27
C GLU A 228 18.20 -9.38 -17.99
N VAL A 229 19.23 -8.94 -17.27
CA VAL A 229 20.57 -8.71 -17.86
C VAL A 229 21.25 -10.02 -18.27
N GLU A 230 21.02 -11.12 -17.54
CA GLU A 230 21.55 -12.44 -17.92
C GLU A 230 20.91 -12.96 -19.22
N LEU A 231 19.60 -12.77 -19.39
CA LEU A 231 18.88 -13.20 -20.60
C LEU A 231 19.26 -12.37 -21.83
N VAL A 232 19.50 -11.05 -21.66
CA VAL A 232 20.04 -10.19 -22.72
C VAL A 232 21.46 -10.61 -23.12
N SER A 233 22.36 -10.80 -22.16
CA SER A 233 23.77 -11.12 -22.43
C SER A 233 24.01 -12.52 -23.02
N ARG A 234 23.07 -13.46 -22.85
CA ARG A 234 23.06 -14.77 -23.53
C ARG A 234 22.68 -14.69 -25.02
N GLY A 235 22.31 -13.52 -25.55
CA GLY A 235 22.18 -13.28 -26.99
C GLY A 235 20.77 -13.47 -27.58
N TYR A 236 19.74 -13.65 -26.76
CA TYR A 236 18.35 -13.89 -27.18
C TYR A 236 17.63 -12.63 -27.69
N ARG A 237 18.15 -12.00 -28.75
CA ARG A 237 17.60 -10.80 -29.43
C ARG A 237 17.60 -10.97 -30.95
N ILE A 238 16.41 -10.92 -31.57
CA ILE A 238 16.21 -11.24 -33.00
C ILE A 238 16.48 -10.04 -33.95
N THR A 239 16.73 -8.83 -33.43
CA THR A 239 16.96 -7.61 -34.25
C THR A 239 18.26 -6.87 -33.89
N PRO A 240 19.12 -6.52 -34.87
CA PRO A 240 20.36 -5.77 -34.61
C PRO A 240 20.07 -4.30 -34.25
N LEU A 241 20.44 -3.91 -33.03
CA LEU A 241 20.26 -2.54 -32.53
C LEU A 241 21.36 -1.56 -32.99
N PRO A 242 21.05 -0.25 -33.09
CA PRO A 242 22.01 0.80 -33.44
C PRO A 242 23.13 0.96 -32.38
N PRO A 243 24.26 1.61 -32.71
CA PRO A 243 25.45 1.62 -31.86
C PRO A 243 25.26 2.12 -30.42
N ILE A 244 24.33 3.07 -30.21
CA ILE A 244 24.08 3.69 -28.90
C ILE A 244 23.56 2.67 -27.87
N SER A 245 22.67 1.76 -28.27
CA SER A 245 22.12 0.73 -27.39
C SER A 245 23.15 -0.33 -26.95
N ARG A 246 24.31 -0.42 -27.64
CA ARG A 246 25.42 -1.29 -27.22
C ARG A 246 26.25 -0.67 -26.09
N LEU A 247 26.22 0.64 -25.91
CA LEU A 247 26.82 1.31 -24.75
C LEU A 247 25.99 1.03 -23.49
N GLU A 248 24.67 1.16 -23.63
CA GLU A 248 23.66 0.89 -22.59
C GLU A 248 23.82 -0.54 -22.01
N GLU A 249 23.98 -1.54 -22.88
CA GLU A 249 24.20 -2.96 -22.56
C GLU A 249 25.47 -3.20 -21.71
N VAL A 250 26.56 -2.48 -21.98
CA VAL A 250 27.81 -2.56 -21.20
C VAL A 250 27.64 -1.92 -19.81
N VAL A 251 26.90 -0.83 -19.70
CA VAL A 251 26.60 -0.18 -18.41
C VAL A 251 25.67 -1.06 -17.57
N GLN A 252 24.59 -1.58 -18.15
CA GLN A 252 23.68 -2.53 -17.50
C GLN A 252 24.41 -3.79 -17.01
N THR A 253 25.37 -4.31 -17.80
CA THR A 253 26.21 -5.45 -17.39
C THR A 253 27.10 -5.12 -16.18
N ARG A 254 27.79 -3.97 -16.17
CA ARG A 254 28.60 -3.52 -15.02
C ARG A 254 27.75 -3.32 -13.76
N ARG A 255 26.56 -2.74 -13.92
CA ARG A 255 25.58 -2.51 -12.86
C ARG A 255 25.04 -3.83 -12.29
N CYS A 256 24.71 -4.80 -13.14
CA CYS A 256 24.35 -6.16 -12.73
C CYS A 256 25.47 -6.84 -11.94
N LEU A 257 26.75 -6.69 -12.33
CA LEU A 257 27.87 -7.27 -11.59
C LEU A 257 28.07 -6.62 -10.21
N ARG A 258 27.87 -5.30 -10.09
CA ARG A 258 27.83 -4.60 -8.79
C ARG A 258 26.66 -5.09 -7.93
N LEU A 259 25.47 -5.23 -8.52
CA LEU A 259 24.27 -5.67 -7.82
C LEU A 259 24.39 -7.12 -7.34
N ARG A 260 24.84 -8.08 -8.18
CA ARG A 260 25.09 -9.48 -7.77
C ARG A 260 26.00 -9.58 -6.54
N ARG A 261 27.07 -8.77 -6.48
CA ARG A 261 27.96 -8.72 -5.32
C ARG A 261 27.25 -8.16 -4.09
N ALA A 262 26.60 -7.00 -4.23
CA ALA A 262 25.90 -6.36 -3.12
C ALA A 262 24.75 -7.22 -2.55
N VAL A 263 23.99 -7.91 -3.41
CA VAL A 263 22.90 -8.82 -3.03
C VAL A 263 23.46 -10.06 -2.33
N SER A 264 24.49 -10.71 -2.87
CA SER A 264 25.15 -11.87 -2.24
C SER A 264 25.71 -11.53 -0.85
N GLU A 265 26.36 -10.38 -0.73
CA GLU A 265 26.89 -9.83 0.52
C GLU A 265 25.77 -9.53 1.54
N CYS A 266 24.70 -8.86 1.10
CA CYS A 266 23.56 -8.53 1.96
C CYS A 266 22.83 -9.79 2.45
N PHE A 267 22.51 -10.73 1.55
CA PHE A 267 21.82 -11.97 1.93
C PHE A 267 22.68 -12.82 2.88
N SER A 268 24.00 -12.91 2.63
CA SER A 268 24.93 -13.61 3.51
C SER A 268 24.99 -13.01 4.92
N SER A 269 25.24 -11.69 5.00
CA SER A 269 25.35 -10.98 6.28
C SER A 269 24.03 -10.94 7.05
N MET A 270 22.90 -10.85 6.36
CA MET A 270 21.58 -10.96 6.99
C MET A 270 21.34 -12.38 7.51
N LEU A 271 21.55 -13.43 6.70
CA LEU A 271 21.30 -14.81 7.13
C LEU A 271 22.09 -15.16 8.40
N GLU A 272 23.37 -14.80 8.46
CA GLU A 272 24.23 -14.92 9.65
C GLU A 272 23.62 -14.20 10.88
N ARG A 273 23.14 -12.97 10.72
CA ARG A 273 22.54 -12.17 11.80
C ARG A 273 21.15 -12.65 12.24
N TYR A 274 20.34 -13.17 11.31
CA TYR A 274 19.04 -13.75 11.61
C TYR A 274 19.19 -15.06 12.39
N ILE A 275 20.17 -15.92 12.05
CA ILE A 275 20.50 -17.13 12.83
C ILE A 275 21.03 -16.76 14.23
N GLN A 276 21.92 -15.76 14.33
CA GLN A 276 22.37 -15.25 15.63
C GLN A 276 21.17 -14.80 16.50
N SER A 277 20.24 -14.05 15.92
CA SER A 277 19.04 -13.56 16.61
C SER A 277 18.11 -14.70 17.03
N GLN A 278 17.90 -15.68 16.15
CA GLN A 278 17.14 -16.90 16.45
C GLN A 278 17.72 -17.62 17.67
N ASN A 279 19.05 -17.74 17.75
CA ASN A 279 19.74 -18.39 18.87
C ASN A 279 19.73 -17.57 20.17
N THR A 280 19.68 -16.23 20.12
CA THR A 280 19.40 -15.40 21.30
C THR A 280 17.95 -15.55 21.78
N LEU A 281 16.98 -15.58 20.85
CA LEU A 281 15.55 -15.51 21.15
C LEU A 281 14.96 -16.86 21.57
N ARG A 282 15.32 -17.96 20.91
CA ARG A 282 14.81 -19.32 21.17
C ARG A 282 14.81 -19.71 22.66
N PRO A 283 15.90 -19.55 23.44
CA PRO A 283 15.92 -19.90 24.88
C PRO A 283 15.11 -18.94 25.79
N LEU A 284 14.54 -17.85 25.26
CA LEU A 284 13.72 -16.89 26.02
C LEU A 284 12.21 -17.18 25.89
N THR A 285 11.83 -18.06 24.97
CA THR A 285 10.44 -18.43 24.64
C THR A 285 9.89 -19.57 25.51
N GLU A 286 8.58 -19.78 25.46
CA GLU A 286 7.97 -21.00 26.00
C GLU A 286 7.89 -22.07 24.92
N GLU A 287 8.64 -23.16 25.09
CA GLU A 287 8.77 -24.28 24.14
C GLU A 287 7.42 -24.81 23.64
N GLY A 288 6.48 -25.04 24.57
CA GLY A 288 5.10 -25.48 24.26
C GLY A 288 4.19 -24.42 23.63
N ASN A 289 4.67 -23.20 23.39
CA ASN A 289 4.01 -22.18 22.55
C ASN A 289 4.78 -21.97 21.24
N LEU A 290 6.11 -22.04 21.25
CA LEU A 290 6.94 -22.01 20.05
C LEU A 290 6.59 -23.15 19.10
N ALA A 291 6.45 -24.38 19.61
CA ALA A 291 6.01 -25.53 18.82
C ALA A 291 4.68 -25.27 18.09
N LYS A 292 3.67 -24.72 18.78
CA LYS A 292 2.38 -24.38 18.17
C LYS A 292 2.51 -23.37 17.05
N TYR A 293 3.42 -22.39 17.16
CA TYR A 293 3.63 -21.42 16.08
C TYR A 293 4.39 -22.03 14.90
N TYR A 294 5.28 -22.99 15.12
CA TYR A 294 5.88 -23.77 14.03
C TYR A 294 4.84 -24.67 13.34
N ASP A 295 3.93 -25.30 14.09
CA ASP A 295 2.80 -26.08 13.56
C ASP A 295 1.78 -25.21 12.78
N ILE A 296 1.61 -23.92 13.14
CA ILE A 296 0.66 -23.00 12.52
C ILE A 296 1.20 -22.36 11.22
N TYR A 297 2.52 -22.29 11.04
CA TYR A 297 3.17 -21.63 9.90
C TYR A 297 4.05 -22.58 9.06
N ASP A 298 3.84 -23.89 9.24
CA ASP A 298 4.50 -25.02 8.55
C ASP A 298 6.04 -24.92 8.53
N ILE A 299 6.64 -24.67 9.70
CA ILE A 299 8.09 -24.48 9.83
C ILE A 299 8.79 -25.78 10.22
N GLY A 300 9.44 -26.42 9.24
CA GLY A 300 10.23 -27.64 9.45
C GLY A 300 11.48 -27.41 10.30
N LEU A 301 11.56 -28.03 11.48
CA LEU A 301 12.75 -27.97 12.35
C LEU A 301 14.02 -28.50 11.66
N GLU A 302 13.88 -29.55 10.85
CA GLU A 302 14.98 -30.16 10.08
C GLU A 302 15.52 -29.20 9.00
N GLU A 303 14.65 -28.38 8.39
CA GLU A 303 15.06 -27.36 7.42
C GLU A 303 15.92 -26.27 8.10
N LEU A 304 15.50 -25.80 9.28
CA LEU A 304 16.25 -24.79 10.05
C LEU A 304 17.66 -25.28 10.42
N GLU A 305 17.80 -26.54 10.84
CA GLU A 305 19.10 -27.15 11.18
C GLU A 305 19.99 -27.31 9.93
N VAL A 306 19.42 -27.74 8.80
CA VAL A 306 20.14 -27.79 7.50
C VAL A 306 20.60 -26.40 7.05
N ILE A 307 19.80 -25.35 7.29
CA ILE A 307 20.18 -23.96 6.96
C ILE A 307 21.36 -23.50 7.83
N GLU A 308 21.31 -23.70 9.14
CA GLU A 308 22.38 -23.32 10.09
C GLU A 308 23.71 -24.04 9.76
N LEU A 309 23.63 -25.34 9.44
CA LEU A 309 24.78 -26.11 8.94
C LEU A 309 25.30 -25.57 7.59
N SER A 310 24.42 -25.16 6.67
CA SER A 310 24.83 -24.67 5.34
C SER A 310 25.62 -23.35 5.38
N VAL A 311 25.38 -22.48 6.37
CA VAL A 311 26.16 -21.25 6.57
C VAL A 311 27.61 -21.56 6.98
N SER A 312 27.80 -22.67 7.71
CA SER A 312 29.13 -23.14 8.12
C SER A 312 29.94 -23.78 6.99
N GLN A 313 29.31 -24.13 5.86
CA GLN A 313 29.91 -24.86 4.72
C GLN A 313 29.93 -24.01 3.43
N ARG A 314 30.24 -22.72 3.53
CA ARG A 314 30.26 -21.78 2.39
C ARG A 314 31.33 -22.12 1.34
N THR A 315 30.95 -22.90 0.32
CA THR A 315 31.76 -23.14 -0.89
C THR A 315 31.74 -21.92 -1.82
N HIS A 316 32.91 -21.47 -2.30
CA HIS A 316 33.03 -20.18 -2.99
C HIS A 316 32.68 -20.15 -4.49
N GLU A 317 32.62 -21.29 -5.19
CA GLU A 317 32.68 -21.31 -6.66
C GLU A 317 31.43 -20.73 -7.36
N ASP A 318 30.28 -20.68 -6.69
CA ASP A 318 28.97 -20.28 -7.28
C ASP A 318 28.34 -19.03 -6.62
N GLN A 319 29.07 -18.30 -5.78
CA GLN A 319 28.56 -17.25 -4.86
C GLN A 319 27.79 -16.07 -5.52
N TYR A 320 27.86 -15.92 -6.85
CA TYR A 320 27.18 -14.86 -7.62
C TYR A 320 26.24 -15.38 -8.72
N SER A 321 25.92 -16.69 -8.72
CA SER A 321 24.95 -17.27 -9.65
C SER A 321 23.52 -16.94 -9.24
N LEU A 322 22.63 -16.80 -10.23
CA LEU A 322 21.21 -16.52 -9.98
C LEU A 322 20.54 -17.63 -9.14
N ARG A 323 21.01 -18.88 -9.28
CA ARG A 323 20.55 -20.03 -8.50
C ARG A 323 20.93 -19.89 -7.02
N TYR A 324 22.19 -19.57 -6.72
CA TYR A 324 22.65 -19.37 -5.34
C TYR A 324 21.99 -18.15 -4.66
N LEU A 325 21.75 -17.06 -5.41
CA LEU A 325 21.02 -15.90 -4.87
C LEU A 325 19.55 -16.24 -4.54
N ARG A 326 18.87 -17.07 -5.34
CA ARG A 326 17.50 -17.53 -5.04
C ARG A 326 17.46 -18.50 -3.86
N ASP A 327 18.44 -19.41 -3.75
CA ASP A 327 18.61 -20.29 -2.58
C ASP A 327 18.81 -19.50 -1.28
N LEU A 328 19.76 -18.55 -1.25
CA LEU A 328 19.98 -17.69 -0.09
C LEU A 328 18.73 -16.87 0.31
N PHE A 329 17.96 -16.38 -0.67
CA PHE A 329 16.72 -15.63 -0.38
C PHE A 329 15.66 -16.52 0.28
N GLY A 330 15.49 -17.76 -0.18
CA GLY A 330 14.60 -18.74 0.47
C GLY A 330 15.04 -19.06 1.90
N LYS A 331 16.32 -19.35 2.11
CA LYS A 331 16.89 -19.62 3.44
C LYS A 331 16.70 -18.46 4.42
N LEU A 332 16.94 -17.23 3.95
CA LEU A 332 16.72 -16.01 4.73
C LEU A 332 15.24 -15.84 5.13
N TYR A 333 14.32 -16.17 4.24
CA TYR A 333 12.88 -16.16 4.50
C TYR A 333 12.48 -17.22 5.56
N SER A 334 12.98 -18.46 5.47
CA SER A 334 12.71 -19.52 6.45
C SER A 334 13.24 -19.21 7.85
N ILE A 335 14.49 -18.71 7.98
CA ILE A 335 15.02 -18.28 9.28
C ILE A 335 14.22 -17.08 9.82
N ARG A 336 13.87 -16.10 8.98
CA ARG A 336 13.05 -14.96 9.40
C ARG A 336 11.67 -15.39 9.91
N LYS A 337 11.01 -16.35 9.26
CA LYS A 337 9.77 -16.98 9.75
C LYS A 337 9.96 -17.54 11.17
N SER A 338 11.04 -18.29 11.41
CA SER A 338 11.37 -18.82 12.75
C SER A 338 11.61 -17.71 13.78
N VAL A 339 12.35 -16.65 13.43
CA VAL A 339 12.59 -15.48 14.31
C VAL A 339 11.27 -14.78 14.67
N LEU A 340 10.35 -14.58 13.72
CA LEU A 340 9.02 -14.01 13.98
C LEU A 340 8.18 -14.93 14.89
N CYS A 341 8.25 -16.25 14.72
CA CYS A 341 7.61 -17.21 15.62
C CYS A 341 8.21 -17.21 17.03
N CYS A 342 9.54 -17.07 17.16
CA CYS A 342 10.20 -16.86 18.45
C CYS A 342 9.68 -15.59 19.14
N LEU A 343 9.53 -14.48 18.42
CA LEU A 343 8.96 -13.25 18.98
C LEU A 343 7.49 -13.42 19.42
N LEU A 344 6.67 -14.17 18.66
CA LEU A 344 5.29 -14.52 19.05
C LEU A 344 5.21 -15.44 20.28
N ALA A 345 6.23 -16.26 20.53
CA ALA A 345 6.30 -17.22 21.62
C ALA A 345 6.85 -16.65 22.95
N LEU A 346 7.10 -15.33 23.04
CA LEU A 346 7.56 -14.65 24.25
C LEU A 346 6.40 -14.36 25.23
N SER A 347 6.48 -14.89 26.46
CA SER A 347 5.50 -14.58 27.50
C SER A 347 5.77 -13.27 28.25
N ALA A 348 4.72 -12.72 28.89
CA ALA A 348 4.74 -11.41 29.54
C ALA A 348 3.98 -11.42 30.88
N ASP A 349 4.44 -12.22 31.84
CA ASP A 349 3.78 -12.47 33.14
C ASP A 349 3.68 -11.25 34.06
N GLY A 350 4.40 -10.17 33.75
CA GLY A 350 4.67 -9.07 34.67
C GLY A 350 5.71 -9.42 35.74
N GLY A 351 6.57 -10.40 35.46
CA GLY A 351 7.60 -10.91 36.37
C GLY A 351 8.83 -10.01 36.47
N GLY A 352 9.87 -10.50 37.16
CA GLY A 352 11.22 -9.93 37.07
C GLY A 352 11.91 -10.29 35.75
N SER A 353 11.68 -11.53 35.29
CA SER A 353 12.17 -12.11 34.03
C SER A 353 11.62 -11.41 32.78
N ASP A 354 10.41 -10.84 32.82
CA ASP A 354 9.87 -10.01 31.74
C ASP A 354 10.86 -8.91 31.32
N ILE A 355 11.54 -8.27 32.28
CA ILE A 355 12.42 -7.13 32.00
C ILE A 355 13.60 -7.58 31.14
N THR A 356 14.25 -8.70 31.49
CA THR A 356 15.38 -9.23 30.73
C THR A 356 14.94 -9.86 29.41
N ARG A 357 13.82 -10.61 29.40
CA ARG A 357 13.25 -11.23 28.20
C ARG A 357 12.94 -10.17 27.14
N TRP A 358 12.18 -9.14 27.52
CA TRP A 358 11.74 -8.10 26.58
C TRP A 358 12.84 -7.07 26.29
N SER A 359 13.86 -6.88 27.15
CA SER A 359 15.03 -6.08 26.76
C SER A 359 15.87 -6.77 25.69
N SER A 360 16.11 -8.08 25.80
CA SER A 360 16.81 -8.83 24.76
C SER A 360 16.00 -8.85 23.45
N ALA A 361 14.68 -9.09 23.51
CA ALA A 361 13.84 -9.06 22.31
C ALA A 361 13.79 -7.68 21.63
N VAL A 362 13.74 -6.60 22.41
CA VAL A 362 13.79 -5.22 21.89
C VAL A 362 15.10 -4.94 21.16
N GLU A 363 16.24 -5.35 21.71
CA GLU A 363 17.53 -5.06 21.11
C GLU A 363 17.78 -5.94 19.88
N GLU A 364 17.43 -7.22 19.92
CA GLU A 364 17.45 -8.13 18.76
C GLU A 364 16.60 -7.60 17.59
N MET A 365 15.36 -7.15 17.85
CA MET A 365 14.52 -6.52 16.81
C MET A 365 15.16 -5.25 16.22
N ARG A 366 15.91 -4.47 17.02
CA ARG A 366 16.58 -3.24 16.56
C ARG A 366 17.82 -3.54 15.73
N GLU A 367 18.65 -4.49 16.15
CA GLU A 367 19.83 -4.92 15.39
C GLU A 367 19.39 -5.53 14.05
N LEU A 368 18.34 -6.36 14.03
CA LEU A 368 17.73 -6.86 12.80
C LEU A 368 17.14 -5.75 11.93
N ALA A 369 16.42 -4.77 12.51
CA ALA A 369 15.87 -3.65 11.77
C ALA A 369 16.96 -2.79 11.12
N ALA A 370 18.07 -2.55 11.83
CA ALA A 370 19.20 -1.76 11.33
C ALA A 370 19.92 -2.45 10.16
N VAL A 371 20.26 -3.74 10.31
CA VAL A 371 20.92 -4.51 9.23
C VAL A 371 19.99 -4.64 8.02
N THR A 372 18.72 -5.01 8.22
CA THR A 372 17.72 -5.15 7.15
C THR A 372 17.52 -3.82 6.40
N GLY A 373 17.40 -2.70 7.12
CA GLY A 373 17.26 -1.37 6.53
C GLY A 373 18.50 -0.90 5.76
N ALA A 374 19.71 -1.23 6.25
CA ALA A 374 20.96 -0.93 5.55
C ALA A 374 21.09 -1.75 4.25
N SER A 375 20.79 -3.04 4.28
CA SER A 375 20.78 -3.92 3.10
C SER A 375 19.74 -3.49 2.07
N MET A 376 18.51 -3.19 2.49
CA MET A 376 17.46 -2.62 1.64
C MET A 376 17.95 -1.33 0.96
N SER A 377 18.54 -0.41 1.71
CA SER A 377 19.05 0.86 1.19
C SER A 377 20.21 0.66 0.19
N LYS A 378 21.11 -0.29 0.46
CA LYS A 378 22.25 -0.62 -0.42
C LYS A 378 21.80 -1.23 -1.75
N MET A 379 20.82 -2.14 -1.74
CA MET A 379 20.24 -2.70 -2.98
C MET A 379 19.47 -1.62 -3.75
N THR A 380 18.60 -0.87 -3.07
CA THR A 380 17.77 0.19 -3.68
C THR A 380 18.62 1.31 -4.30
N ALA A 381 19.74 1.68 -3.68
CA ALA A 381 20.66 2.67 -4.24
C ALA A 381 21.27 2.21 -5.58
N ILE A 382 21.62 0.92 -5.72
CA ILE A 382 22.14 0.35 -6.98
C ILE A 382 21.02 0.19 -8.01
N LEU A 383 19.78 -0.12 -7.58
CA LEU A 383 18.59 -0.16 -8.43
C LEU A 383 18.11 1.24 -8.91
N ASN A 384 18.47 2.31 -8.20
CA ASN A 384 18.08 3.69 -8.53
C ASN A 384 19.23 4.57 -9.08
N GLU A 385 20.40 4.00 -9.34
CA GLU A 385 21.54 4.65 -9.98
C GLU A 385 21.21 5.05 -11.44
N GLU A 386 20.74 6.28 -11.68
CA GLU A 386 20.58 6.84 -13.05
C GLU A 386 21.95 7.02 -13.73
N ASP A 387 22.00 6.90 -15.06
CA ASP A 387 23.22 7.01 -15.85
C ASP A 387 23.76 8.46 -15.84
N HIS A 388 24.61 8.78 -14.86
CA HIS A 388 25.08 10.14 -14.58
C HIS A 388 26.62 10.32 -14.53
N GLU A 389 27.37 9.44 -15.19
CA GLU A 389 28.78 9.70 -15.53
C GLU A 389 28.96 10.07 -17.01
N HIS A 390 28.71 11.34 -17.34
CA HIS A 390 29.45 12.08 -18.37
C HIS A 390 29.62 13.52 -17.87
N ASN A 391 30.77 13.82 -17.25
CA ASN A 391 31.12 15.18 -16.80
C ASN A 391 31.40 16.09 -18.00
N ILE A 392 30.35 16.66 -18.59
CA ILE A 392 30.42 17.83 -19.46
C ILE A 392 29.96 19.03 -18.63
N PRO A 393 30.79 20.08 -18.43
CA PRO A 393 30.37 21.24 -17.66
C PRO A 393 29.16 21.91 -18.32
N PRO A 394 28.12 22.30 -17.56
CA PRO A 394 26.88 22.80 -18.14
C PRO A 394 27.12 24.13 -18.87
N SER A 395 26.87 24.14 -20.18
CA SER A 395 26.84 25.38 -20.95
C SER A 395 25.64 26.23 -20.51
N PRO A 396 25.82 27.53 -20.20
CA PRO A 396 24.78 28.34 -19.57
C PRO A 396 23.74 28.80 -20.59
N LEU A 397 22.70 27.99 -20.78
CA LEU A 397 21.48 28.34 -21.52
C LEU A 397 20.25 28.10 -20.63
N PRO A 398 19.17 28.90 -20.80
CA PRO A 398 18.10 29.02 -19.81
C PRO A 398 17.26 27.74 -19.66
N SER A 399 16.56 27.67 -18.52
CA SER A 399 15.71 26.55 -18.10
C SER A 399 14.76 26.08 -19.21
N ALA A 400 14.66 24.76 -19.34
CA ALA A 400 13.74 24.14 -20.29
C ALA A 400 12.29 24.49 -19.95
N SER A 401 11.48 24.75 -20.98
CA SER A 401 10.03 24.88 -20.83
C SER A 401 9.42 23.54 -20.40
N SER A 402 8.40 23.59 -19.54
CA SER A 402 7.70 22.40 -19.00
C SER A 402 7.26 21.39 -20.06
N SER A 403 6.95 21.85 -21.27
CA SER A 403 6.67 21.02 -22.45
C SER A 403 7.75 19.98 -22.75
N LYS A 404 9.04 20.28 -22.52
CA LYS A 404 10.15 19.33 -22.72
C LYS A 404 10.20 18.25 -21.64
N ASP A 405 9.85 18.59 -20.40
CA ASP A 405 9.85 17.63 -19.29
C ASP A 405 8.64 16.70 -19.35
N HIS A 406 7.49 17.17 -19.84
CA HIS A 406 6.38 16.29 -20.18
C HIS A 406 6.71 15.34 -21.35
N LEU A 407 7.43 15.79 -22.38
CA LEU A 407 7.91 14.90 -23.45
C LEU A 407 8.92 13.86 -22.92
N ARG A 408 9.81 14.23 -22.00
CA ARG A 408 10.71 13.29 -21.30
C ARG A 408 9.93 12.25 -20.49
N ALA A 409 8.85 12.66 -19.81
CA ALA A 409 7.98 11.74 -19.06
C ALA A 409 7.24 10.74 -19.97
N GLN A 410 6.75 11.17 -21.13
CA GLN A 410 6.16 10.28 -22.13
C GLN A 410 7.20 9.30 -22.71
N TYR A 411 8.43 9.76 -22.96
CA TYR A 411 9.53 8.90 -23.42
C TYR A 411 9.92 7.84 -22.38
N ARG A 412 9.94 8.20 -21.09
CA ARG A 412 10.14 7.24 -19.98
C ARG A 412 9.05 6.15 -19.96
N ARG A 413 7.77 6.49 -20.17
CA ARG A 413 6.67 5.50 -20.27
C ARG A 413 6.83 4.55 -21.47
N LEU A 414 7.24 5.08 -22.63
CA LEU A 414 7.47 4.26 -23.82
C LEU A 414 8.67 3.32 -23.63
N ASN A 415 9.71 3.75 -22.90
CA ASN A 415 10.80 2.87 -22.47
C ASN A 415 10.33 1.78 -21.48
N SER A 416 9.44 2.09 -20.52
CA SER A 416 8.84 1.09 -19.60
C SER A 416 8.16 -0.04 -20.38
N LEU A 417 7.25 0.31 -21.28
CA LEU A 417 6.58 -0.65 -22.16
C LEU A 417 7.58 -1.44 -23.03
N SER A 418 8.63 -0.77 -23.53
CA SER A 418 9.70 -1.44 -24.29
C SER A 418 10.53 -2.40 -23.44
N GLN A 419 10.68 -2.19 -22.13
CA GLN A 419 11.34 -3.12 -21.20
C GLN A 419 10.41 -4.29 -20.85
N GLY A 420 9.15 -4.00 -20.49
CA GLY A 420 8.16 -5.03 -20.17
C GLY A 420 7.89 -6.01 -21.31
N VAL A 421 7.87 -5.55 -22.57
CA VAL A 421 7.80 -6.43 -23.75
C VAL A 421 9.04 -7.35 -23.89
N ARG A 422 10.24 -6.91 -23.45
CA ARG A 422 11.43 -7.78 -23.39
C ARG A 422 11.32 -8.80 -22.27
N ALA A 423 10.83 -8.39 -21.09
CA ALA A 423 10.61 -9.26 -19.96
C ALA A 423 9.61 -10.38 -20.29
N LEU A 424 8.47 -10.04 -20.91
CA LEU A 424 7.49 -11.01 -21.43
C LEU A 424 8.11 -11.99 -22.44
N HIS A 425 8.86 -11.49 -23.43
CA HIS A 425 9.53 -12.34 -24.42
C HIS A 425 10.53 -13.30 -23.75
N ALA A 426 11.27 -12.83 -22.76
CA ALA A 426 12.23 -13.65 -22.03
C ALA A 426 11.55 -14.68 -21.11
N LYS A 427 10.43 -14.32 -20.46
CA LYS A 427 9.57 -15.23 -19.68
C LYS A 427 9.00 -16.33 -20.58
N MET A 428 8.46 -15.98 -21.74
CA MET A 428 7.93 -16.95 -22.71
C MET A 428 9.00 -17.91 -23.23
N HIS A 429 10.25 -17.45 -23.40
CA HIS A 429 11.38 -18.32 -23.75
C HIS A 429 11.75 -19.29 -22.61
N ILE A 430 11.75 -18.82 -21.36
CA ILE A 430 12.00 -19.69 -20.18
C ILE A 430 10.91 -20.75 -20.05
N VAL A 431 9.63 -20.37 -20.15
CA VAL A 431 8.49 -21.31 -20.17
C VAL A 431 8.65 -22.34 -21.28
N SER A 432 9.12 -21.95 -22.46
CA SER A 432 9.41 -22.87 -23.57
C SER A 432 10.59 -23.81 -23.28
N GLU A 433 11.66 -23.33 -22.64
CA GLU A 433 12.86 -24.12 -22.32
C GLU A 433 12.61 -25.10 -21.16
N GLU A 434 11.89 -24.66 -20.13
CA GLU A 434 11.51 -25.44 -18.94
C GLU A 434 10.46 -26.50 -19.26
N SER A 435 9.44 -26.17 -20.06
CA SER A 435 8.47 -27.18 -20.54
C SER A 435 9.14 -28.24 -21.45
N HIS A 436 10.08 -27.85 -22.31
CA HIS A 436 10.90 -28.83 -23.06
C HIS A 436 11.77 -29.70 -22.16
N ALA A 437 12.34 -29.17 -21.07
CA ALA A 437 13.18 -29.93 -20.14
C ALA A 437 12.39 -30.87 -19.21
N ASN A 438 11.17 -30.51 -18.84
CA ASN A 438 10.29 -31.33 -17.99
C ASN A 438 9.54 -32.41 -18.76
N LEU A 439 9.36 -32.25 -20.09
CA LEU A 439 8.79 -33.26 -21.00
C LEU A 439 9.54 -34.61 -20.96
N GLU A 440 10.80 -34.63 -20.53
CA GLU A 440 11.62 -35.84 -20.36
C GLU A 440 11.58 -36.44 -18.94
N ARG A 441 10.91 -35.80 -17.95
CA ARG A 441 11.16 -36.05 -16.52
C ARG A 441 9.94 -36.12 -15.59
N ALA A 442 8.81 -35.51 -15.94
CA ALA A 442 7.66 -35.34 -15.04
C ALA A 442 6.49 -36.29 -15.32
N ASP A 443 5.69 -36.59 -14.28
CA ASP A 443 4.38 -37.21 -14.44
C ASP A 443 3.39 -36.22 -15.08
N ALA A 444 2.51 -36.73 -15.96
CA ALA A 444 1.76 -35.90 -16.90
C ALA A 444 0.80 -34.88 -16.25
N GLU A 445 0.16 -35.24 -15.12
CA GLU A 445 -0.82 -34.38 -14.45
C GLU A 445 -0.17 -33.17 -13.74
N GLU A 446 1.02 -33.35 -13.15
CA GLU A 446 1.77 -32.27 -12.52
C GLU A 446 2.40 -31.32 -13.56
N PHE A 447 2.83 -31.88 -14.70
CA PHE A 447 3.29 -31.11 -15.85
C PHE A 447 2.17 -30.25 -16.47
N GLU A 448 0.96 -30.78 -16.63
CA GLU A 448 -0.18 -30.02 -17.16
C GLU A 448 -0.59 -28.88 -16.21
N ALA A 449 -0.61 -29.14 -14.90
CA ALA A 449 -0.91 -28.12 -13.89
C ALA A 449 0.14 -26.99 -13.84
N THR A 450 1.43 -27.31 -13.90
CA THR A 450 2.50 -26.29 -13.94
C THR A 450 2.50 -25.52 -15.25
N LEU A 451 2.24 -26.17 -16.39
CA LEU A 451 2.14 -25.51 -17.69
C LEU A 451 0.97 -24.52 -17.75
N LEU A 452 -0.20 -24.88 -17.20
CA LEU A 452 -1.35 -23.97 -17.07
C LEU A 452 -1.01 -22.73 -16.25
N ALA A 453 -0.42 -22.91 -15.06
CA ALA A 453 0.00 -21.78 -14.21
C ALA A 453 1.02 -20.87 -14.90
N GLN A 454 1.93 -21.42 -15.71
CA GLN A 454 2.87 -20.63 -16.52
C GLN A 454 2.16 -19.87 -17.65
N TYR A 455 1.17 -20.45 -18.32
CA TYR A 455 0.36 -19.76 -19.33
C TYR A 455 -0.48 -18.62 -18.73
N ASP A 456 -1.13 -18.83 -17.59
CA ASP A 456 -1.89 -17.78 -16.89
C ASP A 456 -0.98 -16.61 -16.47
N SER A 457 0.24 -16.92 -16.02
CA SER A 457 1.26 -15.93 -15.67
C SER A 457 1.80 -15.19 -16.91
N VAL A 458 1.88 -15.81 -18.09
CA VAL A 458 2.16 -15.08 -19.35
C VAL A 458 0.96 -14.20 -19.75
N GLY A 459 -0.26 -14.68 -19.50
CA GLY A 459 -1.50 -13.94 -19.73
C GLY A 459 -1.70 -12.72 -18.82
N SER A 460 -1.22 -12.74 -17.57
CA SER A 460 -1.26 -11.56 -16.68
C SER A 460 -0.34 -10.46 -17.18
N ASP A 461 0.87 -10.80 -17.60
CA ASP A 461 1.88 -9.85 -18.06
C ASP A 461 1.42 -9.19 -19.38
N LEU A 462 0.83 -9.96 -20.30
CA LEU A 462 0.19 -9.42 -21.52
C LEU A 462 -0.90 -8.39 -21.21
N ARG A 463 -1.77 -8.66 -20.22
CA ARG A 463 -2.82 -7.73 -19.79
C ARG A 463 -2.23 -6.45 -19.16
N ALA A 464 -1.21 -6.58 -18.32
CA ALA A 464 -0.52 -5.45 -17.71
C ALA A 464 0.17 -4.53 -18.74
N LEU A 465 0.86 -5.10 -19.73
CA LEU A 465 1.51 -4.33 -20.81
C LEU A 465 0.49 -3.61 -21.71
N LEU A 466 -0.64 -4.26 -21.99
CA LEU A 466 -1.72 -3.64 -22.76
C LEU A 466 -2.34 -2.46 -21.97
N GLN A 467 -2.55 -2.63 -20.65
CA GLN A 467 -3.01 -1.57 -19.76
C GLN A 467 -1.99 -0.42 -19.65
N GLU A 468 -0.69 -0.68 -19.56
CA GLU A 468 0.35 0.36 -19.63
C GLU A 468 0.26 1.15 -20.94
N TRP A 469 0.18 0.46 -22.08
CA TRP A 469 0.07 1.10 -23.40
C TRP A 469 -1.19 1.96 -23.53
N GLU A 470 -2.36 1.47 -23.08
CA GLU A 470 -3.59 2.25 -23.08
C GLU A 470 -3.52 3.47 -22.14
N SER A 471 -2.89 3.34 -20.97
CA SER A 471 -2.66 4.46 -20.04
C SER A 471 -1.70 5.53 -20.62
N GLY A 472 -0.68 5.12 -21.38
CA GLY A 472 0.22 6.03 -22.10
C GLY A 472 -0.50 6.74 -23.25
N LYS A 473 -1.24 5.99 -24.06
CA LYS A 473 -2.01 6.48 -25.21
C LYS A 473 -3.09 7.47 -24.79
N THR A 474 -3.87 7.17 -23.74
CA THR A 474 -4.89 8.07 -23.21
C THR A 474 -4.28 9.34 -22.58
N ALA A 475 -3.16 9.22 -21.87
CA ALA A 475 -2.42 10.40 -21.38
C ALA A 475 -1.91 11.31 -22.52
N LEU A 476 -1.52 10.74 -23.66
CA LEU A 476 -1.14 11.50 -24.87
C LEU A 476 -2.34 12.20 -25.52
N VAL A 477 -3.49 11.52 -25.65
CA VAL A 477 -4.73 12.11 -26.21
C VAL A 477 -5.22 13.27 -25.35
N ASN A 478 -5.30 13.08 -24.03
CA ASN A 478 -5.68 14.13 -23.07
C ASN A 478 -4.75 15.35 -23.10
N GLN A 479 -3.50 15.19 -23.58
CA GLN A 479 -2.57 16.31 -23.79
C GLN A 479 -2.84 17.05 -25.10
N HIS A 480 -3.28 16.37 -26.16
CA HIS A 480 -3.67 17.01 -27.42
C HIS A 480 -4.89 17.91 -27.22
N ASP A 481 -5.91 17.42 -26.50
CA ASP A 481 -7.11 18.20 -26.18
C ASP A 481 -6.77 19.45 -25.36
N ARG A 482 -5.87 19.35 -24.37
CA ARG A 482 -5.39 20.51 -23.59
C ARG A 482 -4.63 21.53 -24.43
N LEU A 483 -3.91 21.12 -25.47
CA LEU A 483 -3.25 22.04 -26.40
C LEU A 483 -4.27 22.72 -27.32
N SER A 484 -5.34 22.03 -27.74
CA SER A 484 -6.41 22.62 -28.55
C SER A 484 -7.26 23.65 -27.79
N VAL A 485 -7.48 23.45 -26.49
CA VAL A 485 -8.26 24.36 -25.63
C VAL A 485 -7.41 25.53 -25.10
N GLY A 486 -6.09 25.40 -25.10
CA GLY A 486 -5.16 26.37 -24.49
C GLY A 486 -5.12 27.75 -25.14
N ASP A 487 -5.35 27.87 -26.45
CA ASP A 487 -5.25 29.15 -27.19
C ASP A 487 -6.40 30.13 -26.87
N HIS A 488 -7.48 29.68 -26.22
CA HIS A 488 -8.71 30.47 -26.04
C HIS A 488 -9.22 30.51 -24.58
N SER A 489 -8.35 30.80 -23.58
CA SER A 489 -8.64 31.80 -22.51
C SER A 489 -7.68 31.79 -21.30
N ARG A 490 -6.98 32.91 -21.04
CA ARG A 490 -7.13 33.80 -19.85
C ARG A 490 -6.00 34.86 -19.75
N PRO A 491 -6.21 35.97 -19.01
CA PRO A 491 -5.27 37.09 -18.97
C PRO A 491 -4.10 36.89 -17.99
N SER A 492 -2.99 37.57 -18.27
CA SER A 492 -1.78 37.60 -17.43
C SER A 492 -1.91 38.55 -16.24
N SER A 493 -1.46 38.14 -15.05
CA SER A 493 -1.39 39.05 -13.88
C SER A 493 -0.35 38.65 -12.82
N THR A 494 0.83 39.29 -12.83
CA THR A 494 1.60 39.53 -11.59
C THR A 494 2.54 40.73 -11.71
N PHE A 495 2.31 41.73 -10.85
CA PHE A 495 3.27 42.39 -9.93
C PHE A 495 4.78 42.04 -10.02
N LEU A 496 5.74 42.93 -9.71
CA LEU A 496 5.86 44.42 -9.69
C LEU A 496 7.32 44.79 -9.26
N MET A 497 7.60 46.09 -9.11
CA MET A 497 8.78 46.78 -8.49
C MET A 497 9.85 47.36 -9.45
N PRO A 498 10.50 48.50 -9.11
CA PRO A 498 9.85 49.78 -8.79
C PRO A 498 10.58 51.06 -9.31
N MET A 499 9.90 52.22 -9.26
CA MET A 499 10.44 53.61 -9.32
C MET A 499 10.98 54.09 -10.71
N SER A 500 10.82 55.35 -11.15
CA SER A 500 10.06 56.55 -10.70
C SER A 500 9.81 57.50 -11.92
N PRO A 501 9.35 58.77 -11.80
CA PRO A 501 7.93 59.09 -11.57
C PRO A 501 7.32 60.11 -12.60
N THR A 502 6.00 59.98 -12.85
CA THR A 502 4.93 61.02 -13.05
C THR A 502 5.20 62.40 -13.70
N PRO A 503 4.19 63.09 -14.32
CA PRO A 503 2.82 62.68 -14.72
C PRO A 503 2.40 63.21 -16.14
N SER A 504 1.08 63.31 -16.37
CA SER A 504 0.39 64.07 -17.44
C SER A 504 0.20 63.33 -18.78
N LEU A 505 -0.98 63.33 -19.43
CA LEU A 505 -2.29 63.89 -19.10
C LEU A 505 -3.40 62.91 -19.54
N GLY A 506 -4.55 62.90 -18.85
CA GLY A 506 -5.71 62.09 -19.25
C GLY A 506 -6.52 62.73 -20.39
N GLY A 507 -7.03 61.91 -21.31
CA GLY A 507 -7.95 62.30 -22.38
C GLY A 507 -8.88 61.14 -22.71
N SER A 508 -10.18 61.39 -22.72
CA SER A 508 -11.23 60.37 -22.90
C SER A 508 -11.96 60.54 -24.24
N THR A 509 -12.93 59.65 -24.51
CA THR A 509 -13.73 59.50 -25.75
C THR A 509 -12.93 58.91 -26.93
N ALA A 510 -13.31 57.80 -27.60
CA ALA A 510 -14.58 57.14 -27.97
C ALA A 510 -15.02 57.44 -29.42
N VAL A 511 -16.00 56.66 -29.91
CA VAL A 511 -16.66 56.70 -31.24
C VAL A 511 -15.95 55.94 -32.37
N GLU A 512 -16.60 54.83 -32.74
CA GLU A 512 -16.92 54.30 -34.08
C GLU A 512 -15.98 54.56 -35.28
N GLY A 513 -15.59 53.48 -35.96
CA GLY A 513 -14.89 53.51 -37.26
C GLY A 513 -15.44 52.44 -38.22
N SER A 514 -15.55 52.79 -39.51
CA SER A 514 -16.15 51.95 -40.56
C SER A 514 -15.20 50.84 -41.05
N PRO A 515 -15.69 49.67 -41.55
CA PRO A 515 -14.84 48.54 -41.97
C PRO A 515 -13.77 48.85 -43.04
N THR A 516 -13.86 49.98 -43.74
CA THR A 516 -12.93 50.37 -44.81
C THR A 516 -11.56 50.84 -44.32
N ASP A 517 -11.41 51.35 -43.10
CA ASP A 517 -10.12 51.88 -42.64
C ASP A 517 -9.21 50.80 -42.01
N ALA A 518 -9.80 49.72 -41.47
CA ALA A 518 -9.04 48.53 -41.07
C ALA A 518 -8.27 47.89 -42.24
N LEU A 519 -8.79 48.01 -43.47
CA LEU A 519 -8.16 47.50 -44.69
C LEU A 519 -6.98 48.36 -45.19
N LYS A 520 -6.92 49.66 -44.81
CA LYS A 520 -5.77 50.53 -45.15
C LYS A 520 -4.58 50.31 -44.22
N ALA A 521 -4.82 49.90 -42.97
CA ALA A 521 -3.75 49.60 -42.02
C ALA A 521 -2.97 48.30 -42.33
N LEU A 522 -3.53 47.42 -43.17
CA LEU A 522 -2.97 46.10 -43.48
C LEU A 522 -2.08 46.06 -44.73
N ASN A 523 -2.30 46.94 -45.71
CA ASN A 523 -1.45 47.10 -46.88
C ASN A 523 -0.48 48.29 -46.65
N GLY A 524 0.48 48.10 -45.75
CA GLY A 524 1.43 49.15 -45.36
C GLY A 524 2.36 49.54 -46.50
N ASP A 525 2.21 50.77 -47.00
CA ASP A 525 3.04 51.32 -48.07
C ASP A 525 3.32 52.82 -47.84
N HIS A 526 4.47 53.12 -47.23
CA HIS A 526 5.39 54.15 -47.74
C HIS A 526 6.73 54.19 -47.00
N ARG A 527 7.76 54.70 -47.69
CA ARG A 527 9.12 54.93 -47.17
C ARG A 527 9.21 56.20 -46.32
N PRO A 528 10.39 56.48 -45.74
CA PRO A 528 11.22 57.50 -46.40
C PRO A 528 12.63 57.02 -46.75
N ASP A 529 13.23 57.63 -47.77
CA ASP A 529 14.64 57.44 -48.13
C ASP A 529 15.57 58.30 -47.23
N LEU A 530 16.80 57.83 -47.02
CA LEU A 530 17.98 58.67 -46.75
C LEU A 530 19.22 58.01 -47.36
N THR A 531 20.20 58.81 -47.79
CA THR A 531 21.29 58.41 -48.71
C THR A 531 22.67 58.25 -48.05
N HIS A 532 23.63 57.80 -48.86
CA HIS A 532 25.10 57.66 -48.65
C HIS A 532 25.57 56.26 -48.21
N THR A 533 26.28 55.42 -48.99
CA THR A 533 27.43 55.53 -49.97
C THR A 533 28.78 55.24 -49.29
N TYR A 534 29.67 54.50 -49.98
CA TYR A 534 31.07 54.14 -49.62
C TYR A 534 31.23 52.98 -48.61
N GLU A 535 32.23 52.07 -48.70
CA GLU A 535 33.05 51.60 -49.85
C GLU A 535 33.65 50.20 -49.53
N ASP A 536 34.46 49.67 -50.45
CA ASP A 536 34.90 48.28 -50.66
C ASP A 536 35.86 47.58 -49.63
N GLU A 537 36.16 46.29 -49.92
CA GLU A 537 37.43 45.54 -49.67
C GLU A 537 37.80 45.06 -48.23
N GLU A 538 38.49 43.93 -48.00
CA GLU A 538 38.68 42.64 -48.74
C GLU A 538 39.35 41.56 -47.83
N ILE A 539 39.69 40.37 -48.37
CA ILE A 539 40.88 39.54 -48.00
C ILE A 539 40.90 38.77 -46.63
N PHE A 540 41.36 37.50 -46.47
CA PHE A 540 41.85 36.44 -47.39
C PHE A 540 41.66 35.00 -46.79
N GLU A 541 41.64 33.97 -47.66
CA GLU A 541 42.14 32.56 -47.54
C GLU A 541 41.85 31.68 -46.28
N ALA A 542 41.89 30.33 -46.29
CA ALA A 542 42.01 29.23 -47.28
C ALA A 542 41.71 27.89 -46.54
N VAL A 543 41.45 26.69 -47.12
CA VAL A 543 41.08 26.19 -48.46
C VAL A 543 40.45 24.79 -48.26
N VAL A 544 39.55 24.32 -49.15
CA VAL A 544 38.97 22.95 -49.12
C VAL A 544 38.88 22.35 -50.53
N LEU A 545 39.10 21.04 -50.68
CA LEU A 545 38.97 20.27 -51.93
C LEU A 545 38.45 18.84 -51.66
N PRO A 546 37.86 18.11 -52.64
CA PRO A 546 36.80 18.59 -53.54
C PRO A 546 35.72 17.52 -53.89
N GLY A 547 34.62 17.96 -54.51
CA GLY A 547 33.73 17.09 -55.31
C GLY A 547 32.32 16.86 -54.72
N SER A 548 31.22 16.81 -55.48
CA SER A 548 31.08 16.91 -56.95
C SER A 548 29.84 17.73 -57.36
N ARG A 549 29.79 18.10 -58.64
CA ARG A 549 28.84 19.04 -59.26
C ARG A 549 27.53 18.35 -59.67
N ASN A 550 26.38 19.01 -59.49
CA ASN A 550 25.51 19.32 -60.64
C ASN A 550 24.49 20.43 -60.37
N LYS A 551 24.11 21.16 -61.43
CA LYS A 551 23.20 22.33 -61.37
C LYS A 551 21.73 21.92 -61.18
N ARG A 552 20.97 22.76 -60.47
CA ARG A 552 19.56 23.02 -60.80
C ARG A 552 19.42 24.44 -61.34
N MET A 553 18.66 24.61 -62.41
CA MET A 553 18.31 25.93 -62.96
C MET A 553 17.10 26.51 -62.21
N SER A 554 16.99 27.84 -62.18
CA SER A 554 15.85 28.53 -61.57
C SER A 554 14.63 28.44 -62.50
N LEU A 555 13.56 27.80 -62.05
CA LEU A 555 12.29 27.75 -62.80
C LEU A 555 11.66 29.14 -62.89
N THR A 556 11.13 29.45 -64.07
CA THR A 556 10.44 30.73 -64.32
C THR A 556 9.02 30.76 -63.73
N ARG A 557 8.39 31.95 -63.70
CA ARG A 557 7.07 32.17 -63.07
C ARG A 557 5.97 31.29 -63.67
N ASP A 558 5.94 31.16 -64.99
CA ASP A 558 4.90 30.39 -65.68
C ASP A 558 5.15 28.88 -65.60
N GLU A 559 6.42 28.48 -65.57
CA GLU A 559 6.85 27.09 -65.34
C GLU A 559 6.47 26.60 -63.93
N ARG A 560 6.56 27.48 -62.92
CA ARG A 560 5.99 27.22 -61.58
C ARG A 560 4.45 27.10 -61.62
N LEU A 561 3.76 27.96 -62.37
CA LEU A 561 2.30 27.89 -62.53
C LEU A 561 1.86 26.60 -63.24
N ALA A 562 2.62 26.15 -64.24
CA ALA A 562 2.40 24.87 -64.93
C ALA A 562 2.50 23.69 -63.96
N ARG A 563 3.58 23.61 -63.16
CA ARG A 563 3.72 22.57 -62.12
C ARG A 563 2.60 22.58 -61.09
N VAL A 564 2.18 23.75 -60.60
CA VAL A 564 1.06 23.85 -59.65
C VAL A 564 -0.27 23.37 -60.25
N ARG A 565 -0.46 23.45 -61.58
CA ARG A 565 -1.59 22.80 -62.27
C ARG A 565 -1.37 21.29 -62.42
N GLU A 566 -0.19 20.86 -62.81
CA GLU A 566 0.17 19.42 -62.96
C GLU A 566 0.01 18.66 -61.63
N ASP A 567 0.47 19.22 -60.51
CA ASP A 567 0.34 18.63 -59.18
C ASP A 567 -1.12 18.59 -58.69
N ARG A 568 -1.95 19.60 -59.04
CA ARG A 568 -3.40 19.56 -58.78
C ARG A 568 -4.08 18.46 -59.62
N VAL A 569 -3.69 18.27 -60.87
CA VAL A 569 -4.20 17.18 -61.74
C VAL A 569 -3.73 15.81 -61.23
N ARG A 570 -2.49 15.69 -60.72
CA ARG A 570 -2.02 14.48 -60.01
C ARG A 570 -2.83 14.21 -58.74
N GLN A 571 -3.12 15.21 -57.92
CA GLN A 571 -3.94 15.01 -56.71
C GLN A 571 -5.39 14.66 -57.05
N ALA A 572 -5.98 15.24 -58.10
CA ALA A 572 -7.31 14.88 -58.58
C ALA A 572 -7.36 13.41 -59.05
N THR A 573 -6.47 13.02 -59.96
CA THR A 573 -6.40 11.65 -60.49
C THR A 573 -5.96 10.60 -59.46
N ALA A 574 -5.23 11.01 -58.41
CA ALA A 574 -4.94 10.15 -57.26
C ALA A 574 -6.18 9.90 -56.38
N ARG A 575 -6.99 10.94 -56.11
CA ARG A 575 -8.27 10.80 -55.38
C ARG A 575 -9.26 9.95 -56.18
N GLU A 576 -9.42 10.23 -57.47
CA GLU A 576 -10.30 9.49 -58.39
C GLU A 576 -9.98 7.98 -58.42
N LYS A 577 -8.69 7.60 -58.32
CA LYS A 577 -8.28 6.19 -58.16
C LYS A 577 -8.64 5.58 -56.81
N VAL A 578 -8.55 6.34 -55.72
CA VAL A 578 -8.99 5.88 -54.38
C VAL A 578 -10.52 5.73 -54.35
N ASP A 579 -11.25 6.67 -54.93
CA ASP A 579 -12.71 6.63 -55.01
C ASP A 579 -13.20 5.47 -55.91
N ALA A 580 -12.52 5.21 -57.04
CA ALA A 580 -12.77 4.03 -57.87
C ALA A 580 -12.48 2.71 -57.13
N SER A 581 -11.41 2.65 -56.34
CA SER A 581 -11.10 1.49 -55.49
C SER A 581 -12.16 1.25 -54.41
N ASN A 582 -12.70 2.33 -53.84
CA ASN A 582 -13.80 2.27 -52.87
C ASN A 582 -15.13 1.86 -53.53
N ASN A 583 -15.31 2.08 -54.83
CA ASN A 583 -16.57 1.76 -55.51
C ASN A 583 -16.75 0.25 -55.70
N MET A 584 -15.69 -0.49 -56.06
CA MET A 584 -15.74 -1.96 -56.10
C MET A 584 -16.02 -2.57 -54.71
N LEU A 585 -15.47 -1.99 -53.65
CA LEU A 585 -15.77 -2.42 -52.27
C LEU A 585 -17.25 -2.20 -51.91
N LYS A 586 -17.83 -1.06 -52.33
CA LYS A 586 -19.27 -0.78 -52.14
C LYS A 586 -20.18 -1.69 -52.97
N GLU A 587 -19.80 -2.04 -54.20
CA GLU A 587 -20.53 -3.03 -54.99
C GLU A 587 -20.48 -4.42 -54.35
N LEU A 588 -19.32 -4.86 -53.85
CA LEU A 588 -19.20 -6.10 -53.08
C LEU A 588 -20.03 -6.06 -51.78
N GLU A 589 -20.04 -4.93 -51.07
CA GLU A 589 -20.86 -4.74 -49.86
C GLU A 589 -22.37 -4.80 -50.18
N MET A 590 -22.82 -4.22 -51.31
CA MET A 590 -24.21 -4.36 -51.77
C MET A 590 -24.55 -5.79 -52.17
N VAL A 591 -23.66 -6.51 -52.86
CA VAL A 591 -23.87 -7.92 -53.25
C VAL A 591 -23.93 -8.82 -52.01
N ILE A 592 -23.15 -8.54 -50.97
CA ILE A 592 -23.24 -9.22 -49.68
C ILE A 592 -24.59 -8.90 -48.99
N LYS A 593 -25.00 -7.63 -48.97
CA LYS A 593 -26.28 -7.19 -48.37
C LYS A 593 -27.53 -7.68 -49.13
N GLN A 594 -27.43 -8.05 -50.40
CA GLN A 594 -28.54 -8.57 -51.21
C GLN A 594 -28.64 -10.10 -51.25
N ARG A 595 -27.75 -10.83 -50.56
CA ARG A 595 -27.87 -12.30 -50.46
C ARG A 595 -29.02 -12.67 -49.51
N PRO A 596 -30.07 -13.39 -49.95
CA PRO A 596 -31.17 -13.76 -49.06
C PRO A 596 -30.68 -14.75 -47.99
N GLY A 597 -30.59 -14.28 -46.74
CA GLY A 597 -30.23 -15.08 -45.59
C GLY A 597 -31.31 -16.13 -45.30
N ASN A 598 -30.90 -17.39 -45.13
CA ASN A 598 -31.83 -18.47 -44.82
C ASN A 598 -32.28 -18.36 -43.35
N HIS A 599 -33.41 -17.67 -43.11
CA HIS A 599 -33.96 -17.42 -41.77
C HIS A 599 -34.48 -18.70 -41.09
N SER A 600 -33.55 -19.50 -40.56
CA SER A 600 -33.83 -20.14 -39.28
C SER A 600 -33.91 -19.03 -38.23
N SER A 601 -35.11 -18.74 -37.73
CA SER A 601 -35.31 -17.70 -36.71
C SER A 601 -34.79 -18.20 -35.37
N LYS A 602 -33.48 -18.08 -35.14
CA LYS A 602 -32.95 -17.99 -33.79
C LYS A 602 -33.62 -16.78 -33.15
N ARG A 603 -34.52 -17.02 -32.18
CA ARG A 603 -34.89 -15.99 -31.22
C ARG A 603 -33.60 -15.60 -30.51
N VAL A 604 -33.19 -14.34 -30.65
CA VAL A 604 -32.17 -13.79 -29.75
C VAL A 604 -32.81 -13.76 -28.38
N THR A 605 -32.25 -14.54 -27.46
CA THR A 605 -32.57 -14.45 -26.05
C THR A 605 -31.93 -13.19 -25.49
N MET A 606 -32.74 -12.35 -24.86
CA MET A 606 -32.41 -10.95 -24.62
C MET A 606 -32.99 -10.44 -23.29
N LEU A 607 -32.23 -9.56 -22.65
CA LEU A 607 -32.73 -8.66 -21.63
C LEU A 607 -33.29 -7.40 -22.32
N GLU A 608 -34.52 -7.03 -21.99
CA GLU A 608 -35.11 -5.73 -22.35
C GLU A 608 -35.91 -5.19 -21.15
N ALA A 609 -35.43 -4.10 -20.55
CA ALA A 609 -36.04 -3.52 -19.35
C ALA A 609 -36.23 -2.00 -19.53
N ARG A 610 -37.49 -1.57 -19.68
CA ARG A 610 -37.87 -0.17 -19.93
C ARG A 610 -38.40 0.51 -18.67
N LEU A 611 -37.64 1.46 -18.13
CA LEU A 611 -38.03 2.35 -17.03
C LEU A 611 -38.69 3.62 -17.58
N GLU A 612 -39.91 3.94 -17.13
CA GLU A 612 -40.62 5.17 -17.50
C GLU A 612 -39.88 6.45 -17.08
N GLN A 613 -39.07 6.38 -16.01
CA GLN A 613 -38.29 7.53 -15.52
C GLN A 613 -36.81 7.17 -15.35
N ALA A 614 -35.95 7.65 -16.26
CA ALA A 614 -34.50 7.52 -16.14
C ALA A 614 -33.96 8.17 -14.84
N SER A 615 -34.67 9.16 -14.26
CA SER A 615 -34.25 9.78 -13.00
C SER A 615 -34.19 8.82 -11.81
N LEU A 616 -34.91 7.68 -11.83
CA LEU A 616 -34.85 6.68 -10.77
C LEU A 616 -33.48 5.99 -10.73
N LEU A 617 -33.06 5.36 -11.84
CA LEU A 617 -31.76 4.69 -11.91
C LEU A 617 -30.60 5.69 -11.72
N LYS A 618 -30.73 6.89 -12.29
CA LYS A 618 -29.79 8.01 -12.12
C LYS A 618 -29.57 8.37 -10.65
N ARG A 619 -30.63 8.45 -9.84
CA ARG A 619 -30.55 8.72 -8.38
C ARG A 619 -30.02 7.52 -7.59
N VAL A 620 -30.34 6.29 -7.98
CA VAL A 620 -29.81 5.07 -7.34
C VAL A 620 -28.29 4.98 -7.55
N VAL A 621 -27.82 5.10 -8.80
CA VAL A 621 -26.39 5.09 -9.12
C VAL A 621 -25.63 6.23 -8.43
N ASP A 622 -26.23 7.43 -8.35
CA ASP A 622 -25.61 8.58 -7.65
C ASP A 622 -25.44 8.36 -6.13
N ALA A 623 -26.27 7.49 -5.53
CA ALA A 623 -26.14 7.09 -4.13
C ALA A 623 -25.10 5.98 -3.88
N ILE A 624 -24.88 5.07 -4.85
CA ILE A 624 -24.03 3.88 -4.67
C ILE A 624 -22.56 4.11 -5.08
N LYS A 625 -22.30 4.89 -6.14
CA LYS A 625 -20.98 5.14 -6.77
C LYS A 625 -19.83 5.54 -5.82
N ASP A 626 -20.16 6.09 -4.64
CA ASP A 626 -19.21 6.63 -3.66
C ASP A 626 -18.90 5.63 -2.51
N LEU A 627 -19.49 4.43 -2.58
CA LEU A 627 -19.22 3.28 -1.72
C LEU A 627 -18.55 2.16 -2.51
N VAL A 628 -18.99 1.94 -3.75
CA VAL A 628 -18.57 0.85 -4.64
C VAL A 628 -18.27 1.45 -6.02
N GLN A 629 -17.18 1.02 -6.66
CA GLN A 629 -16.78 1.50 -7.99
C GLN A 629 -17.27 0.60 -9.13
N ASP A 630 -17.29 -0.71 -8.90
CA ASP A 630 -17.61 -1.75 -9.87
C ASP A 630 -18.58 -2.75 -9.22
N CYS A 631 -19.65 -3.13 -9.92
CA CYS A 631 -20.68 -4.00 -9.37
C CYS A 631 -21.41 -4.80 -10.45
N ASN A 632 -21.95 -5.96 -10.06
CA ASN A 632 -22.88 -6.72 -10.90
C ASN A 632 -24.32 -6.23 -10.71
N PHE A 633 -25.03 -6.07 -11.82
CA PHE A 633 -26.48 -5.97 -11.87
C PHE A 633 -27.05 -7.31 -12.32
N ASP A 634 -27.67 -8.04 -11.40
CA ASP A 634 -28.17 -9.39 -11.60
C ASP A 634 -29.63 -9.34 -12.06
N CYS A 635 -29.84 -9.54 -13.36
CA CYS A 635 -31.15 -9.52 -13.98
C CYS A 635 -31.75 -10.93 -13.96
N ASN A 636 -33.02 -11.05 -13.56
CA ASN A 636 -33.77 -12.32 -13.49
C ASN A 636 -35.28 -12.06 -13.62
N ASP A 637 -36.10 -13.11 -13.74
CA ASP A 637 -37.56 -13.02 -13.92
C ASP A 637 -38.29 -12.13 -12.88
N SER A 638 -37.74 -11.99 -11.65
CA SER A 638 -38.34 -11.15 -10.60
C SER A 638 -37.96 -9.66 -10.70
N GLY A 639 -36.92 -9.32 -11.48
CA GLY A 639 -36.43 -7.96 -11.68
C GLY A 639 -34.91 -7.85 -11.73
N ILE A 640 -34.40 -6.64 -11.47
CA ILE A 640 -32.96 -6.34 -11.42
C ILE A 640 -32.52 -6.17 -9.97
N ALA A 641 -31.60 -7.02 -9.52
CA ALA A 641 -30.92 -6.89 -8.24
C ALA A 641 -29.50 -6.33 -8.42
N LEU A 642 -28.93 -5.82 -7.33
CA LEU A 642 -27.50 -5.51 -7.20
C LEU A 642 -27.10 -5.74 -5.74
N GLN A 643 -26.00 -6.44 -5.52
CA GLN A 643 -25.39 -6.61 -4.21
C GLN A 643 -23.88 -6.34 -4.31
N ALA A 644 -23.34 -5.56 -3.38
CA ALA A 644 -21.91 -5.27 -3.32
C ALA A 644 -21.45 -4.84 -1.92
N MET A 645 -20.18 -5.09 -1.60
CA MET A 645 -19.50 -4.60 -0.38
C MET A 645 -18.60 -3.39 -0.68
N ASP A 646 -18.36 -2.54 0.31
CA ASP A 646 -17.32 -1.52 0.23
C ASP A 646 -15.91 -2.12 0.36
N ASN A 647 -14.88 -1.41 -0.11
CA ASN A 647 -13.47 -1.84 -0.06
C ASN A 647 -12.90 -2.13 1.35
N SER A 648 -13.64 -1.86 2.44
CA SER A 648 -13.27 -2.24 3.81
C SER A 648 -14.09 -3.40 4.39
N HIS A 649 -15.08 -3.90 3.65
CA HIS A 649 -16.05 -4.92 4.08
C HIS A 649 -16.84 -4.55 5.36
N VAL A 650 -17.03 -3.26 5.61
CA VAL A 650 -17.77 -2.69 6.77
C VAL A 650 -19.21 -2.31 6.40
N ALA A 651 -19.46 -2.01 5.12
CA ALA A 651 -20.78 -1.71 4.59
C ALA A 651 -21.12 -2.59 3.38
N LEU A 652 -22.39 -2.98 3.28
CA LEU A 652 -22.96 -3.72 2.15
C LEU A 652 -24.16 -2.95 1.61
N VAL A 653 -24.26 -2.85 0.28
CA VAL A 653 -25.44 -2.34 -0.42
C VAL A 653 -26.22 -3.49 -1.05
N SER A 654 -27.54 -3.43 -0.95
CA SER A 654 -28.47 -4.33 -1.62
C SER A 654 -29.59 -3.50 -2.23
N MET A 655 -29.74 -3.60 -3.55
CA MET A 655 -30.79 -2.94 -4.33
C MET A 655 -31.65 -4.01 -4.99
N LEU A 656 -32.96 -3.83 -4.96
CA LEU A 656 -33.90 -4.64 -5.73
C LEU A 656 -34.92 -3.73 -6.43
N LEU A 657 -35.01 -3.84 -7.76
CA LEU A 657 -36.05 -3.25 -8.60
C LEU A 657 -36.89 -4.40 -9.16
N ARG A 658 -38.13 -4.57 -8.72
CA ARG A 658 -39.00 -5.66 -9.20
C ARG A 658 -39.41 -5.42 -10.66
N ALA A 659 -39.67 -6.50 -11.40
CA ALA A 659 -40.16 -6.46 -12.78
C ALA A 659 -41.40 -5.57 -12.97
N GLU A 660 -42.25 -5.46 -11.93
CA GLU A 660 -43.39 -4.53 -11.85
C GLU A 660 -43.04 -3.06 -12.11
N GLY A 661 -41.78 -2.66 -11.91
CA GLY A 661 -41.29 -1.29 -12.13
C GLY A 661 -40.87 -0.96 -13.56
N PHE A 662 -41.03 -1.90 -14.51
CA PHE A 662 -40.59 -1.74 -15.89
C PHE A 662 -41.71 -2.09 -16.88
N SER A 663 -41.81 -1.34 -17.98
CA SER A 663 -42.92 -1.39 -18.93
C SER A 663 -42.42 -1.31 -20.39
N PRO A 664 -42.02 -2.44 -21.03
CA PRO A 664 -42.02 -3.80 -20.51
C PRO A 664 -40.77 -4.18 -19.70
N TYR A 665 -40.88 -5.30 -18.98
CA TYR A 665 -39.76 -6.13 -18.54
C TYR A 665 -39.73 -7.43 -19.35
N ARG A 666 -38.54 -7.84 -19.80
CA ARG A 666 -38.27 -9.19 -20.30
C ARG A 666 -36.84 -9.59 -19.95
N CYS A 667 -36.71 -10.76 -19.33
CA CYS A 667 -35.46 -11.42 -19.06
C CYS A 667 -35.69 -12.88 -19.49
N ASP A 668 -35.00 -13.36 -20.53
CA ASP A 668 -35.19 -14.75 -21.00
C ASP A 668 -34.32 -15.77 -20.23
N ARG A 669 -33.29 -15.27 -19.53
CA ARG A 669 -32.33 -16.00 -18.70
C ARG A 669 -31.74 -15.06 -17.66
N ASN A 670 -31.32 -15.61 -16.51
CA ASN A 670 -30.53 -14.85 -15.54
C ASN A 670 -29.21 -14.39 -16.16
N ILE A 671 -28.97 -13.08 -16.19
CA ILE A 671 -27.78 -12.45 -16.77
C ILE A 671 -27.20 -11.50 -15.73
N ALA A 672 -25.88 -11.61 -15.48
CA ALA A 672 -25.14 -10.68 -14.63
C ALA A 672 -24.44 -9.63 -15.51
N LEU A 673 -24.69 -8.35 -15.23
CA LEU A 673 -24.07 -7.24 -15.95
C LEU A 673 -23.06 -6.53 -15.05
N GLY A 674 -21.78 -6.89 -15.17
CA GLY A 674 -20.69 -6.21 -14.46
C GLY A 674 -20.42 -4.83 -15.05
N ILE A 675 -20.73 -3.78 -14.29
CA ILE A 675 -20.68 -2.39 -14.75
C ILE A 675 -19.88 -1.52 -13.77
N ASN A 676 -18.91 -0.77 -14.30
CA ASN A 676 -18.25 0.31 -13.57
C ASN A 676 -19.24 1.49 -13.37
N LEU A 677 -19.58 1.79 -12.11
CA LEU A 677 -20.55 2.81 -11.75
C LEU A 677 -20.10 4.24 -12.11
N LEU A 678 -18.80 4.51 -12.19
CA LEU A 678 -18.28 5.81 -12.63
C LEU A 678 -18.51 6.03 -14.12
N SER A 679 -18.47 4.97 -14.93
CA SER A 679 -18.83 5.01 -16.36
C SER A 679 -20.33 5.10 -16.57
N LEU A 680 -21.12 4.30 -15.84
CA LEU A 680 -22.59 4.40 -15.85
C LEU A 680 -23.08 5.80 -15.43
N THR A 681 -22.45 6.41 -14.42
CA THR A 681 -22.72 7.79 -13.99
C THR A 681 -22.46 8.82 -15.10
N LYS A 682 -21.48 8.61 -15.99
CA LYS A 682 -21.22 9.52 -17.12
C LYS A 682 -22.31 9.43 -18.18
N VAL A 683 -22.81 8.23 -18.48
CA VAL A 683 -23.89 8.01 -19.44
C VAL A 683 -25.23 8.51 -18.89
N LEU A 684 -25.58 8.20 -17.64
CA LEU A 684 -26.81 8.68 -16.98
C LEU A 684 -26.86 10.21 -16.76
N ARG A 685 -25.75 10.94 -17.00
CA ARG A 685 -25.74 12.41 -17.06
C ARG A 685 -26.23 12.99 -18.39
N ALA A 686 -26.25 12.21 -19.47
CA ALA A 686 -26.76 12.66 -20.76
C ALA A 686 -28.30 12.70 -20.82
N ALA A 687 -28.95 11.86 -20.01
CA ALA A 687 -30.40 11.76 -19.87
C ALA A 687 -30.98 12.91 -19.02
N GLN A 688 -32.14 13.41 -19.43
CA GLN A 688 -33.02 14.23 -18.58
C GLN A 688 -33.68 13.37 -17.51
N ASN A 689 -34.51 13.99 -16.67
CA ASN A 689 -35.15 13.29 -15.56
C ASN A 689 -36.42 12.52 -15.97
N GLU A 690 -37.12 13.06 -16.97
CA GLU A 690 -38.37 12.52 -17.54
C GLU A 690 -38.14 11.75 -18.86
N ASP A 691 -36.88 11.52 -19.26
CA ASP A 691 -36.55 10.63 -20.37
C ASP A 691 -36.83 9.18 -19.96
N ILE A 692 -37.35 8.38 -20.89
CA ILE A 692 -37.58 6.94 -20.71
C ILE A 692 -36.27 6.21 -20.97
N LEU A 693 -35.84 5.32 -20.08
CA LEU A 693 -34.63 4.51 -20.24
C LEU A 693 -35.00 3.06 -20.59
N THR A 694 -34.53 2.56 -21.74
CA THR A 694 -34.55 1.13 -22.06
C THR A 694 -33.15 0.54 -21.97
N LEU A 695 -32.97 -0.45 -21.10
CA LEU A 695 -31.77 -1.27 -20.96
C LEU A 695 -31.88 -2.49 -21.86
N LYS A 696 -30.84 -2.79 -22.65
CA LYS A 696 -30.76 -3.95 -23.55
C LYS A 696 -29.43 -4.69 -23.43
N ALA A 697 -29.50 -6.02 -23.36
CA ALA A 697 -28.33 -6.89 -23.39
C ALA A 697 -28.67 -8.23 -24.06
N GLU A 698 -27.68 -8.84 -24.73
CA GLU A 698 -27.77 -10.20 -25.28
C GLU A 698 -27.45 -11.26 -24.21
N ASP A 699 -27.66 -12.54 -24.54
CA ASP A 699 -27.42 -13.72 -23.68
C ASP A 699 -25.96 -13.86 -23.20
N SER A 700 -25.00 -13.30 -23.93
CA SER A 700 -23.57 -13.23 -23.58
C SER A 700 -23.01 -11.86 -24.00
N PRO A 701 -23.24 -10.80 -23.20
CA PRO A 701 -23.05 -9.44 -23.66
C PRO A 701 -21.63 -8.91 -23.38
N ASP A 702 -20.91 -8.51 -24.42
CA ASP A 702 -19.67 -7.71 -24.30
C ASP A 702 -19.97 -6.26 -23.86
N ALA A 703 -21.20 -5.80 -24.08
CA ALA A 703 -21.68 -4.46 -23.76
C ALA A 703 -23.18 -4.46 -23.42
N VAL A 704 -23.59 -3.53 -22.56
CA VAL A 704 -24.99 -3.19 -22.31
C VAL A 704 -25.34 -1.91 -23.08
N ASN A 705 -26.48 -1.94 -23.76
CA ASN A 705 -27.02 -0.83 -24.55
C ASN A 705 -28.05 -0.06 -23.71
N LEU A 706 -27.89 1.27 -23.64
CA LEU A 706 -28.80 2.18 -22.94
C LEU A 706 -29.44 3.13 -23.95
N MET A 707 -30.73 2.95 -24.20
CA MET A 707 -31.53 3.84 -25.03
C MET A 707 -32.29 4.83 -24.15
N PHE A 708 -32.07 6.13 -24.34
CA PHE A 708 -32.89 7.19 -23.74
C PHE A 708 -33.84 7.77 -24.80
N GLU A 709 -35.14 7.73 -24.52
CA GLU A 709 -36.22 8.20 -25.39
C GLU A 709 -36.92 9.40 -24.73
N SER A 710 -36.82 10.58 -25.34
CA SER A 710 -37.34 11.83 -24.79
C SER A 710 -38.73 12.15 -25.35
N ALA A 711 -39.78 11.94 -24.55
CA ALA A 711 -41.18 12.01 -24.98
C ALA A 711 -41.63 13.40 -25.50
N GLU A 712 -40.99 14.49 -25.07
CA GLU A 712 -41.32 15.85 -25.54
C GLU A 712 -40.62 16.23 -26.85
N THR A 713 -39.49 15.61 -27.19
CA THR A 713 -38.60 16.07 -28.28
C THR A 713 -38.34 15.05 -29.38
N ASP A 714 -38.96 13.87 -29.31
CA ASP A 714 -38.74 12.72 -30.21
C ASP A 714 -37.24 12.37 -30.36
N ARG A 715 -36.47 12.66 -29.31
CA ARG A 715 -35.03 12.46 -29.29
C ARG A 715 -34.71 11.10 -28.70
N LEU A 716 -34.25 10.20 -29.56
CA LEU A 716 -33.57 8.99 -29.16
C LEU A 716 -32.07 9.28 -28.92
N SER A 717 -31.47 8.72 -27.88
CA SER A 717 -30.03 8.80 -27.60
C SER A 717 -29.55 7.46 -27.07
N GLU A 718 -28.67 6.81 -27.84
CA GLU A 718 -28.23 5.43 -27.63
C GLU A 718 -26.76 5.40 -27.19
N TYR A 719 -26.46 4.60 -26.17
CA TYR A 719 -25.13 4.51 -25.55
C TYR A 719 -24.78 3.08 -25.17
N ASP A 720 -23.71 2.54 -25.77
CA ASP A 720 -23.16 1.24 -25.38
C ASP A 720 -22.09 1.41 -24.29
N ILE A 721 -22.24 0.68 -23.18
CA ILE A 721 -21.24 0.58 -22.12
C ILE A 721 -20.66 -0.83 -22.16
N LYS A 722 -19.34 -0.94 -22.37
CA LYS A 722 -18.62 -2.21 -22.23
C LYS A 722 -18.79 -2.78 -20.83
N LEU A 723 -19.05 -4.08 -20.76
CA LEU A 723 -19.18 -4.81 -19.51
C LEU A 723 -17.80 -5.30 -19.04
N MET A 724 -17.75 -5.75 -17.80
CA MET A 724 -16.57 -6.27 -17.13
C MET A 724 -16.92 -7.58 -16.43
N ASP A 725 -16.06 -8.59 -16.55
CA ASP A 725 -16.17 -9.80 -15.73
C ASP A 725 -15.80 -9.46 -14.28
N ILE A 726 -16.77 -9.60 -13.36
CA ILE A 726 -16.61 -9.36 -11.93
C ILE A 726 -17.18 -10.59 -11.20
N ASP A 727 -16.36 -11.22 -10.34
CA ASP A 727 -16.77 -12.42 -9.60
C ASP A 727 -18.01 -12.19 -8.72
N GLN A 728 -19.00 -13.08 -8.85
CA GLN A 728 -20.26 -13.00 -8.11
C GLN A 728 -20.13 -13.58 -6.68
N GLU A 729 -19.72 -12.75 -5.72
CA GLU A 729 -19.85 -13.04 -4.28
C GLU A 729 -21.28 -12.77 -3.76
N HIS A 730 -22.24 -13.61 -4.17
CA HIS A 730 -23.62 -13.56 -3.67
C HIS A 730 -23.69 -13.89 -2.16
N LEU A 731 -24.04 -12.90 -1.35
CA LEU A 731 -24.15 -13.00 0.11
C LEU A 731 -25.63 -13.15 0.51
N ALA A 732 -26.04 -14.38 0.81
CA ALA A 732 -27.39 -14.67 1.29
C ALA A 732 -27.67 -13.95 2.62
N ILE A 733 -28.46 -12.86 2.57
CA ILE A 733 -28.86 -12.09 3.75
C ILE A 733 -29.97 -12.85 4.49
N PRO A 734 -29.80 -13.20 5.78
CA PRO A 734 -30.83 -13.85 6.56
C PRO A 734 -31.93 -12.86 6.97
N GLU A 735 -33.18 -13.32 6.93
CA GLU A 735 -34.28 -12.61 7.59
C GLU A 735 -34.01 -12.59 9.10
N THR A 736 -33.90 -11.39 9.68
CA THR A 736 -33.51 -11.17 11.07
C THR A 736 -34.47 -10.21 11.76
N GLU A 737 -34.81 -10.52 13.02
CA GLU A 737 -35.67 -9.65 13.83
C GLU A 737 -34.86 -8.49 14.43
N TYR A 738 -35.38 -7.28 14.31
CA TYR A 738 -34.74 -6.06 14.79
C TYR A 738 -35.39 -5.53 16.07
N ALA A 739 -34.57 -5.17 17.05
CA ALA A 739 -35.00 -4.71 18.38
C ALA A 739 -35.60 -3.28 18.39
N ALA A 740 -35.21 -2.45 17.42
CA ALA A 740 -35.84 -1.16 17.17
C ALA A 740 -35.98 -0.91 15.66
N THR A 741 -37.16 -0.44 15.25
CA THR A 741 -37.45 0.04 13.89
C THR A 741 -37.91 1.49 13.98
N VAL A 742 -37.25 2.37 13.24
CA VAL A 742 -37.41 3.82 13.33
C VAL A 742 -37.62 4.38 11.93
N GLU A 743 -38.81 4.90 11.67
CA GLU A 743 -39.14 5.61 10.44
C GLU A 743 -39.05 7.12 10.69
N MET A 744 -38.35 7.85 9.81
CA MET A 744 -38.24 9.31 9.90
C MET A 744 -38.08 9.96 8.52
N PRO A 745 -38.27 11.29 8.39
CA PRO A 745 -38.03 11.99 7.13
C PRO A 745 -36.54 11.93 6.73
N SER A 746 -36.26 11.51 5.50
CA SER A 746 -34.90 11.30 4.99
C SER A 746 -34.06 12.58 5.01
N GLY A 747 -34.69 13.73 4.74
CA GLY A 747 -34.06 15.05 4.81
C GLY A 747 -33.57 15.45 6.21
N GLU A 748 -34.27 15.07 7.27
CA GLU A 748 -33.84 15.37 8.65
C GLU A 748 -32.74 14.40 9.11
N PHE A 749 -32.83 13.12 8.72
CA PHE A 749 -31.72 12.17 8.92
C PHE A 749 -30.43 12.63 8.20
N GLN A 750 -30.56 13.04 6.93
CA GLN A 750 -29.46 13.60 6.13
C GLN A 750 -28.83 14.84 6.79
N ARG A 751 -29.65 15.71 7.39
CA ARG A 751 -29.19 16.88 8.14
C ARG A 751 -28.41 16.46 9.39
N ILE A 752 -28.98 15.60 10.23
CA ILE A 752 -28.36 15.13 11.47
C ILE A 752 -27.01 14.46 11.19
N CYS A 753 -26.91 13.62 10.16
CA CYS A 753 -25.64 13.00 9.78
C CYS A 753 -24.59 14.02 9.31
N ARG A 754 -24.98 15.09 8.60
CA ARG A 754 -24.05 16.18 8.23
C ARG A 754 -23.60 16.99 9.44
N ASP A 755 -24.54 17.43 10.27
CA ASP A 755 -24.29 18.31 11.42
C ASP A 755 -23.37 17.61 12.46
N LEU A 756 -23.58 16.31 12.71
CA LEU A 756 -22.72 15.53 13.63
C LEU A 756 -21.36 15.16 13.01
N ASN A 757 -21.27 14.96 11.69
CA ASN A 757 -20.00 14.67 11.00
C ASN A 757 -19.03 15.88 11.00
N ALA A 758 -19.53 17.09 11.27
CA ALA A 758 -18.67 18.26 11.50
C ALA A 758 -18.03 18.28 12.90
N LEU A 759 -18.54 17.48 13.84
CA LEU A 759 -18.06 17.42 15.23
C LEU A 759 -17.17 16.20 15.51
N SER A 760 -17.44 15.05 14.87
CA SER A 760 -16.67 13.82 15.04
C SER A 760 -16.93 12.80 13.93
N GLU A 761 -16.10 11.76 13.83
CA GLU A 761 -16.26 10.66 12.87
C GLU A 761 -17.23 9.54 13.31
N SER A 762 -17.79 9.62 14.51
CA SER A 762 -18.58 8.52 15.11
C SER A 762 -19.82 9.02 15.84
N VAL A 763 -20.96 8.37 15.58
CA VAL A 763 -22.23 8.66 16.27
C VAL A 763 -22.69 7.45 17.06
N VAL A 764 -23.12 7.67 18.30
CA VAL A 764 -23.89 6.70 19.09
C VAL A 764 -25.37 6.95 18.81
N ILE A 765 -26.05 5.95 18.27
CA ILE A 765 -27.51 5.95 18.07
C ILE A 765 -28.13 5.15 19.21
N GLU A 766 -28.95 5.81 20.00
CA GLU A 766 -29.68 5.24 21.14
C GLU A 766 -31.19 5.26 20.86
N ALA A 767 -31.82 4.09 20.80
CA ALA A 767 -33.27 3.94 20.68
C ALA A 767 -33.87 3.62 22.07
N ASN A 768 -34.66 4.55 22.59
CA ASN A 768 -35.30 4.46 23.92
C ASN A 768 -36.80 4.77 23.84
N LYS A 769 -37.57 4.44 24.88
CA LYS A 769 -39.02 4.71 24.94
C LYS A 769 -39.40 6.20 24.83
N GLU A 770 -38.45 7.11 25.03
CA GLU A 770 -38.66 8.56 24.83
C GLU A 770 -38.45 9.03 23.38
N GLY A 771 -37.88 8.19 22.51
CA GLY A 771 -37.45 8.54 21.16
C GLY A 771 -36.03 8.06 20.83
N VAL A 772 -35.48 8.57 19.74
CA VAL A 772 -34.16 8.20 19.21
C VAL A 772 -33.19 9.34 19.39
N LYS A 773 -32.07 9.07 20.05
CA LYS A 773 -31.01 10.02 20.37
C LYS A 773 -29.74 9.68 19.60
N PHE A 774 -29.36 10.60 18.72
CA PHE A 774 -28.06 10.63 18.06
C PHE A 774 -27.11 11.46 18.92
N SER A 775 -25.99 10.90 19.34
CA SER A 775 -25.01 11.63 20.15
C SER A 775 -23.58 11.38 19.70
N CYS A 776 -22.74 12.40 19.79
CA CYS A 776 -21.37 12.36 19.33
C CYS A 776 -20.44 13.10 20.32
N SER A 777 -19.19 12.68 20.37
CA SER A 777 -18.15 13.30 21.18
C SER A 777 -16.88 13.39 20.35
N GLY A 778 -16.31 14.59 20.28
CA GLY A 778 -15.09 14.88 19.51
C GLY A 778 -14.37 16.08 20.09
N ASP A 779 -13.14 16.32 19.62
CA ASP A 779 -12.20 17.26 20.25
C ASP A 779 -12.68 18.72 20.24
N ILE A 780 -13.56 19.08 19.30
CA ILE A 780 -14.17 20.40 19.18
C ILE A 780 -15.36 20.57 20.14
N GLY A 781 -16.03 19.48 20.52
CA GLY A 781 -17.19 19.49 21.41
C GLY A 781 -18.08 18.25 21.29
N ASN A 782 -19.08 18.19 22.16
CA ASN A 782 -20.09 17.13 22.17
C ASN A 782 -21.40 17.62 21.52
N GLY A 783 -22.00 16.78 20.68
CA GLY A 783 -23.29 17.03 20.04
C GLY A 783 -24.33 15.98 20.44
N SER A 784 -25.59 16.38 20.56
CA SER A 784 -26.70 15.44 20.75
C SER A 784 -28.01 15.96 20.16
N VAL A 785 -28.62 15.19 19.27
CA VAL A 785 -29.95 15.44 18.71
C VAL A 785 -30.88 14.32 19.17
N THR A 786 -32.06 14.67 19.70
CA THR A 786 -33.07 13.69 20.13
C THR A 786 -34.37 13.91 19.37
N ILE A 787 -34.72 12.95 18.52
CA ILE A 787 -35.99 12.93 17.80
C ILE A 787 -36.99 12.16 18.67
N ARG A 788 -38.14 12.78 18.98
CA ARG A 788 -39.26 12.12 19.65
C ARG A 788 -40.28 11.66 18.62
N GLN A 789 -41.02 10.59 18.94
CA GLN A 789 -42.12 10.13 18.09
C GLN A 789 -43.15 11.26 17.92
N HIS A 790 -43.48 11.61 16.68
CA HIS A 790 -44.42 12.68 16.37
C HIS A 790 -45.29 12.29 15.18
N THR A 791 -46.59 12.56 15.31
CA THR A 791 -47.57 12.39 14.24
C THR A 791 -48.29 13.71 14.02
N ASN A 792 -48.24 14.16 12.77
CA ASN A 792 -48.85 15.38 12.26
C ASN A 792 -49.86 15.00 11.18
N VAL A 793 -51.10 15.46 11.33
CA VAL A 793 -52.21 15.09 10.42
C VAL A 793 -52.15 15.92 9.12
N ASP A 794 -51.60 17.13 9.17
CA ASP A 794 -51.53 18.05 8.04
C ASP A 794 -50.38 17.73 7.07
N LYS A 795 -49.34 17.01 7.55
CA LYS A 795 -48.14 16.65 6.79
C LYS A 795 -47.61 15.25 7.18
N PRO A 796 -48.15 14.17 6.61
CA PRO A 796 -47.71 12.80 6.95
C PRO A 796 -46.23 12.54 6.62
N ASP A 797 -45.68 13.21 5.61
CA ASP A 797 -44.26 13.09 5.21
C ASP A 797 -43.25 13.59 6.26
N GLN A 798 -43.74 14.25 7.33
CA GLN A 798 -42.93 14.74 8.44
C GLN A 798 -43.11 13.91 9.73
N ASN A 799 -43.83 12.79 9.64
CA ASN A 799 -44.04 11.88 10.78
C ASN A 799 -42.76 11.11 11.13
N VAL A 800 -42.66 10.76 12.42
CA VAL A 800 -41.62 9.89 12.95
C VAL A 800 -42.30 8.76 13.70
N THR A 801 -42.14 7.52 13.23
CA THR A 801 -42.66 6.31 13.91
C THR A 801 -41.51 5.55 14.57
N VAL A 802 -41.72 5.08 15.80
CA VAL A 802 -40.66 4.52 16.65
C VAL A 802 -41.17 3.25 17.32
N ASN A 803 -40.87 2.11 16.72
CA ASN A 803 -41.29 0.79 17.20
C ASN A 803 -40.10 0.13 17.91
N ILE A 804 -40.17 -0.02 19.24
CA ILE A 804 -39.08 -0.56 20.07
C ILE A 804 -39.59 -1.75 20.87
N SER A 805 -38.96 -2.92 20.70
CA SER A 805 -39.11 -4.07 21.59
C SER A 805 -38.07 -4.02 22.72
N GLU A 806 -36.80 -3.77 22.39
CA GLU A 806 -35.70 -3.63 23.35
C GLU A 806 -34.88 -2.33 23.15
N PRO A 807 -34.36 -1.70 24.22
CA PRO A 807 -33.50 -0.52 24.09
C PRO A 807 -32.14 -0.90 23.49
N VAL A 808 -31.72 -0.16 22.46
CA VAL A 808 -30.46 -0.40 21.73
C VAL A 808 -29.61 0.87 21.75
N ALA A 809 -28.32 0.72 22.07
CA ALA A 809 -27.33 1.78 21.96
C ALA A 809 -26.10 1.25 21.20
N LEU A 810 -25.83 1.81 20.02
CA LEU A 810 -24.77 1.34 19.11
C LEU A 810 -24.00 2.50 18.50
N THR A 811 -22.69 2.32 18.31
CA THR A 811 -21.82 3.33 17.67
C THR A 811 -21.64 3.01 16.20
N PHE A 812 -21.71 4.00 15.33
CA PHE A 812 -21.53 3.87 13.87
C PHE A 812 -20.57 4.92 13.32
N SER A 813 -20.05 4.65 12.13
CA SER A 813 -19.16 5.56 11.41
C SER A 813 -19.95 6.61 10.62
N LEU A 814 -19.83 7.90 10.98
CA LEU A 814 -20.59 8.98 10.33
C LEU A 814 -20.26 9.12 8.84
N LYS A 815 -19.01 8.82 8.44
CA LYS A 815 -18.58 8.76 7.04
C LYS A 815 -19.48 7.89 6.16
N TYR A 816 -19.90 6.72 6.65
CA TYR A 816 -20.76 5.80 5.91
C TYR A 816 -22.22 6.26 5.92
N LEU A 817 -22.72 6.76 7.05
CA LEU A 817 -24.07 7.32 7.14
C LEU A 817 -24.26 8.52 6.21
N VAL A 818 -23.29 9.44 6.13
CA VAL A 818 -23.30 10.58 5.20
C VAL A 818 -23.29 10.12 3.73
N ASN A 819 -22.64 8.99 3.42
CA ASN A 819 -22.74 8.34 2.11
C ASN A 819 -24.15 7.78 1.85
N PHE A 820 -24.72 6.98 2.76
CA PHE A 820 -26.09 6.47 2.62
C PHE A 820 -27.13 7.58 2.46
N CYS A 821 -26.94 8.72 3.14
CA CYS A 821 -27.82 9.88 3.08
C CYS A 821 -27.95 10.49 1.67
N LYS A 822 -27.11 10.12 0.70
CA LYS A 822 -27.27 10.49 -0.73
C LYS A 822 -28.55 9.87 -1.33
N ALA A 823 -28.99 8.72 -0.83
CA ALA A 823 -30.25 8.08 -1.21
C ALA A 823 -31.52 8.86 -0.76
N SER A 824 -31.40 9.92 0.04
CA SER A 824 -32.56 10.75 0.46
C SER A 824 -33.29 11.42 -0.72
N ASN A 825 -32.69 11.47 -1.92
CA ASN A 825 -33.33 11.94 -3.14
C ASN A 825 -34.27 10.89 -3.79
N LEU A 826 -34.30 9.66 -3.28
CA LEU A 826 -35.13 8.55 -3.75
C LEU A 826 -36.46 8.43 -2.98
N SER A 827 -36.42 8.65 -1.66
CA SER A 827 -37.57 8.49 -0.76
C SER A 827 -37.67 9.65 0.22
N SER A 828 -38.89 10.11 0.51
CA SER A 828 -39.19 11.15 1.51
C SER A 828 -38.98 10.66 2.94
N SER A 829 -39.21 9.37 3.21
CA SER A 829 -38.89 8.71 4.47
C SER A 829 -37.67 7.78 4.35
N VAL A 830 -37.04 7.49 5.47
CA VAL A 830 -36.00 6.46 5.64
C VAL A 830 -36.36 5.60 6.85
N VAL A 831 -36.13 4.30 6.76
CA VAL A 831 -36.34 3.35 7.86
C VAL A 831 -34.99 2.85 8.37
N LEU A 832 -34.76 2.99 9.68
CA LEU A 832 -33.58 2.48 10.37
C LEU A 832 -33.99 1.28 11.22
N HIS A 833 -33.39 0.12 10.98
CA HIS A 833 -33.58 -1.06 11.83
C HIS A 833 -32.29 -1.35 12.61
N LEU A 834 -32.40 -1.47 13.92
CA LEU A 834 -31.28 -1.64 14.85
C LEU A 834 -31.47 -2.88 15.72
N SER A 835 -30.38 -3.64 15.92
CA SER A 835 -30.30 -4.75 16.87
C SER A 835 -28.86 -4.88 17.37
N GLN A 836 -28.64 -5.35 18.60
CA GLN A 836 -27.31 -5.36 19.21
C GLN A 836 -26.30 -6.33 18.55
N GLU A 837 -26.80 -7.29 17.77
CA GLU A 837 -26.00 -8.40 17.20
C GLU A 837 -26.10 -8.47 15.66
N VAL A 838 -26.77 -7.50 15.02
CA VAL A 838 -26.98 -7.41 13.57
C VAL A 838 -26.50 -6.03 13.08
N PRO A 839 -25.93 -5.88 11.87
CA PRO A 839 -25.65 -4.58 11.27
C PRO A 839 -26.88 -3.65 11.25
N LEU A 840 -26.65 -2.34 11.36
CA LEU A 840 -27.67 -1.33 11.12
C LEU A 840 -28.15 -1.43 9.67
N LEU A 841 -29.44 -1.65 9.48
CA LEU A 841 -30.09 -1.58 8.18
C LEU A 841 -30.72 -0.20 8.00
N VAL A 842 -30.39 0.46 6.90
CA VAL A 842 -30.99 1.72 6.43
C VAL A 842 -31.71 1.44 5.11
N GLU A 843 -33.04 1.49 5.12
CA GLU A 843 -33.88 1.24 3.94
C GLU A 843 -34.51 2.53 3.41
N TYR A 844 -34.43 2.70 2.08
CA TYR A 844 -35.14 3.70 1.30
C TYR A 844 -36.06 2.99 0.30
N GLY A 845 -37.35 3.31 0.32
CA GLY A 845 -38.32 2.74 -0.62
C GLY A 845 -38.17 3.29 -2.04
N LEU A 846 -38.41 2.45 -3.04
CA LEU A 846 -38.40 2.82 -4.48
C LEU A 846 -39.76 2.59 -5.14
N GLY A 847 -40.82 2.31 -4.36
CA GLY A 847 -42.16 1.91 -4.83
C GLY A 847 -42.17 0.47 -5.38
N SER A 848 -41.64 0.29 -6.59
CA SER A 848 -41.41 -1.02 -7.22
C SER A 848 -40.19 -1.77 -6.66
N GLY A 849 -39.55 -1.26 -5.60
CA GLY A 849 -38.29 -1.80 -5.09
C GLY A 849 -37.85 -1.21 -3.76
N HIS A 850 -36.64 -1.55 -3.35
CA HIS A 850 -35.96 -0.97 -2.17
C HIS A 850 -34.46 -0.79 -2.42
N LEU A 851 -33.86 0.19 -1.74
CA LEU A 851 -32.42 0.36 -1.60
C LEU A 851 -32.05 0.24 -0.12
N ARG A 852 -31.29 -0.80 0.21
CA ARG A 852 -30.90 -1.19 1.56
C ARG A 852 -29.39 -1.05 1.74
N PHE A 853 -28.99 -0.36 2.79
CA PHE A 853 -27.60 -0.29 3.23
C PHE A 853 -27.45 -0.95 4.59
N TYR A 854 -26.47 -1.84 4.71
CA TYR A 854 -26.10 -2.50 5.96
C TYR A 854 -24.77 -1.92 6.45
N LEU A 855 -24.66 -1.61 7.74
CA LEU A 855 -23.44 -1.04 8.34
C LEU A 855 -23.09 -1.73 9.65
N ALA A 856 -21.87 -2.27 9.73
CA ALA A 856 -21.36 -2.86 10.96
C ALA A 856 -21.14 -1.78 12.05
N PRO A 857 -21.54 -2.04 13.32
CA PRO A 857 -21.30 -1.11 14.41
C PRO A 857 -19.81 -1.04 14.81
N LYS A 858 -19.33 0.17 15.12
CA LYS A 858 -18.04 0.38 15.78
C LYS A 858 -18.10 -0.18 17.20
N VAL A 859 -17.41 -1.28 17.47
CA VAL A 859 -17.40 -1.95 18.77
C VAL A 859 -16.61 -1.16 19.84
N SER A 860 -17.33 -0.48 20.73
CA SER A 860 -16.75 0.03 21.98
C SER A 860 -16.38 -1.12 22.93
N CYS A 861 -15.20 -1.06 23.54
CA CYS A 861 -14.57 -2.18 24.28
C CYS A 861 -15.24 -2.50 25.64
N HIS A 862 -16.48 -3.01 25.61
CA HIS A 862 -17.26 -3.45 26.79
C HIS A 862 -17.98 -4.80 26.60
N SER A 863 -17.81 -5.51 25.46
CA SER A 863 -18.32 -6.88 25.28
C SER A 863 -17.51 -7.70 24.27
N THR A 864 -16.25 -7.99 24.61
CA THR A 864 -15.34 -8.83 23.81
C THR A 864 -15.81 -10.29 23.62
N ARG A 865 -16.87 -10.74 24.32
CA ARG A 865 -17.49 -12.05 24.08
C ARG A 865 -18.31 -12.15 22.78
N ARG A 866 -18.75 -11.02 22.20
CA ARG A 866 -19.61 -11.02 20.99
C ARG A 866 -18.83 -11.12 19.67
N LEU A 867 -17.52 -10.84 19.65
CA LEU A 867 -16.72 -10.91 18.44
C LEU A 867 -16.66 -12.34 17.88
N LEU A 868 -16.59 -13.34 18.76
CA LEU A 868 -16.60 -14.75 18.38
C LEU A 868 -17.89 -15.10 17.63
N ILE A 869 -19.06 -14.67 18.14
CA ILE A 869 -20.37 -14.98 17.54
C ILE A 869 -20.51 -14.36 16.14
N ILE A 870 -20.03 -13.14 15.92
CA ILE A 870 -20.13 -12.47 14.60
C ILE A 870 -19.14 -13.08 13.59
N LEU A 871 -17.91 -13.42 14.02
CA LEU A 871 -17.00 -14.19 13.17
C LEU A 871 -17.57 -15.58 12.88
N ASP A 872 -18.01 -16.32 13.90
CA ASP A 872 -18.64 -17.64 13.76
C ASP A 872 -19.87 -17.59 12.85
N PHE A 873 -20.65 -16.51 12.84
CA PHE A 873 -21.76 -16.34 11.91
C PHE A 873 -21.28 -16.22 10.46
N VAL A 874 -20.34 -15.32 10.18
CA VAL A 874 -19.78 -15.12 8.84
C VAL A 874 -19.04 -16.38 8.35
N LEU A 875 -18.19 -16.97 9.19
CA LEU A 875 -17.49 -18.23 8.91
C LEU A 875 -18.47 -19.40 8.75
N THR A 876 -19.56 -19.50 9.53
CA THR A 876 -20.56 -20.56 9.35
C THR A 876 -21.34 -20.40 8.05
N CYS A 877 -21.68 -19.17 7.64
CA CYS A 877 -22.26 -18.90 6.33
C CYS A 877 -21.31 -19.32 5.19
N ILE A 878 -20.03 -18.93 5.26
CA ILE A 878 -19.01 -19.33 4.28
C ILE A 878 -18.82 -20.87 4.27
N TYR A 879 -18.75 -21.50 5.44
CA TYR A 879 -18.50 -22.94 5.57
C TYR A 879 -19.71 -23.79 5.12
N THR A 880 -20.94 -23.32 5.38
CA THR A 880 -22.16 -24.00 4.89
C THR A 880 -22.35 -23.82 3.38
N ALA A 881 -22.02 -22.65 2.82
CA ALA A 881 -21.98 -22.45 1.36
C ALA A 881 -20.94 -23.36 0.68
N ARG A 882 -19.70 -23.41 1.21
CA ARG A 882 -18.62 -24.27 0.70
C ARG A 882 -18.98 -25.76 0.81
N ARG A 883 -19.61 -26.18 1.93
CA ARG A 883 -20.08 -27.56 2.14
C ARG A 883 -21.25 -27.95 1.25
N ARG A 884 -22.14 -27.02 0.87
CA ARG A 884 -23.18 -27.27 -0.15
C ARG A 884 -22.57 -27.50 -1.52
N ARG A 885 -21.69 -26.61 -2.01
CA ARG A 885 -21.00 -26.80 -3.31
C ARG A 885 -20.29 -28.15 -3.40
N VAL A 886 -19.59 -28.57 -2.33
CA VAL A 886 -18.93 -29.90 -2.30
C VAL A 886 -19.94 -31.05 -2.37
N ASN A 887 -21.06 -30.98 -1.65
CA ASN A 887 -22.10 -32.01 -1.73
C ASN A 887 -22.83 -32.04 -3.08
N GLU A 888 -23.02 -30.89 -3.73
CA GLU A 888 -23.64 -30.77 -5.06
C GLU A 888 -22.70 -31.32 -6.15
N LEU A 889 -21.40 -31.03 -6.09
CA LEU A 889 -20.37 -31.68 -6.91
C LEU A 889 -20.31 -33.20 -6.69
N TYR A 890 -20.36 -33.67 -5.44
CA TYR A 890 -20.44 -35.11 -5.13
C TYR A 890 -21.77 -35.77 -5.54
N GLY A 891 -22.83 -34.99 -5.77
CA GLY A 891 -24.08 -35.45 -6.39
C GLY A 891 -23.95 -35.57 -7.91
N ALA A 892 -23.41 -34.52 -8.55
CA ALA A 892 -23.21 -34.47 -10.00
C ALA A 892 -22.17 -35.48 -10.52
N LEU A 893 -21.18 -35.88 -9.70
CA LEU A 893 -20.23 -36.95 -10.00
C LEU A 893 -20.78 -38.37 -9.76
N LYS A 894 -22.08 -38.51 -9.46
CA LYS A 894 -22.68 -39.78 -9.01
C LYS A 894 -24.06 -40.09 -9.61
N GLY A 895 -24.45 -39.37 -10.66
CA GLY A 895 -25.60 -39.61 -11.51
C GLY A 895 -25.20 -39.67 -12.98
#